data_AF-A0A498N190-F1
#
_entry.id   AF-A0A498N190-F1
#
_cell.length_a   1.000
_cell.length_b   1.000
_cell.length_c   1.000
_cell.angle_alpha   90.00
_cell.angle_beta   90.00
_cell.angle_gamma   90.00
#
_symmetry.space_group_name_H-M   'P 1'
#
loop_
_entity.id
_entity.type
_entity.pdbx_description
1 polymer ?
#
loop_
_entity_poly.entity_id
_entity_poly.type
_entity_poly.pdbx_seq_one_letter_code
_entity_poly.pdbx_strand_id
1 'polypeptide(L)'
;MMSGSEDTKDVKRRKIAEDLQNNSLQFSKDVMKASKAFKGKQKISSVGNYGKHCHGPFSHLFDGMFIPEVRPGNKWQHEEASVQMFHCMRKKNGLDKVMKDCGLNLDEDIIFIEELIQGRTSSDSKWTAKGRPENKSFLYEIVANKLNGIDVDKWDYLARDCHYLGIPNGFDHQRLLKSARVCKVDGRNHICFRDKVADDVYGMFHTRYTLHRQALQHKIGYIIDIKMKEALVRADDKLIPDRKISDAIDDILEYTKLTDHIFDQILNQSDSNPRLDEARSILQDIVNRRLPKFVGEARLNEDKLKVKLRDKFKKEKPDNASRITVYQEELQKQWREMIKDDKPLNAEDFDIYVLDMGFGEVGKEPIDNVHFYSKNEPNKAFKMEKYQVSSLKPKRCHEYLVRVYYNKTDGSYQKLQQKAEEIFHEWCKNNEFIDSEEEESVEETSQNNQSSSGKIFNDPIHGQIELHPLLVKIIDTPQFQRLRHIKQLGGTHLVYPGATHTRFEHSLGDCHHLGIPNSFDHQHMLKFSRVSEREESHLLQRQEAKDKLPKISPVSVSKLQGDIKRKIQRITGASSDTHEDDENSTLRLMKEFAKLTDHIFEEILYSTDVGLEGARKKLEDVVKRRLPKCVGETRLGKKDKHAHKKTLQNDWNEAVDEWNRLHPTVFLDKKDFSVDVIQLHCTYSTGINPIENVYFYRKRNPTEAFKIKKYEVSSLLPEEFTEYVCRIYHTKNSDEEEKDTKECFDWWCHDKCKILVYDQEEFRGNERLITGDCPSLDDCGITEVHSCKVHRGLWKLYEGPNYNEAEYTLEPEKEYRTPTDWDCQSNTSARSLKHVRM
;
A
#
# COMPACT_ATOMS: atom_id res chain seq x y z
N MET A 1 12.23 -53.20 -30.39
CA MET A 1 12.96 -52.43 -29.35
C MET A 1 12.36 -51.02 -29.27
N MET A 2 12.75 -50.24 -28.26
CA MET A 2 12.30 -48.87 -27.94
C MET A 2 10.92 -48.77 -27.25
N SER A 3 10.95 -48.93 -25.93
CA SER A 3 9.98 -48.41 -24.98
C SER A 3 10.45 -47.06 -24.41
N GLY A 4 9.52 -46.16 -24.09
CA GLY A 4 9.76 -45.02 -23.19
C GLY A 4 9.77 -43.63 -23.84
N SER A 5 8.79 -42.78 -23.48
CA SER A 5 8.82 -41.32 -23.65
C SER A 5 7.78 -40.55 -22.81
N GLU A 6 6.65 -41.18 -22.46
CA GLU A 6 5.48 -40.48 -21.87
C GLU A 6 5.71 -39.87 -20.47
N ASP A 7 6.52 -40.50 -19.60
CA ASP A 7 6.79 -39.99 -18.23
C ASP A 7 7.33 -38.55 -18.19
N THR A 8 8.01 -38.11 -19.26
CA THR A 8 8.74 -36.83 -19.28
C THR A 8 7.85 -35.59 -19.08
N LYS A 9 6.56 -35.66 -19.45
CA LYS A 9 5.64 -34.49 -19.35
C LYS A 9 4.99 -34.36 -17.98
N ASP A 10 4.60 -35.45 -17.35
CA ASP A 10 4.08 -35.41 -15.97
C ASP A 10 5.21 -35.25 -14.95
N VAL A 11 6.42 -35.76 -15.25
CA VAL A 11 7.64 -35.35 -14.52
C VAL A 11 7.90 -33.86 -14.69
N LYS A 12 7.76 -33.25 -15.89
CA LYS A 12 7.86 -31.79 -16.05
C LYS A 12 6.78 -31.03 -15.28
N ARG A 13 5.53 -31.50 -15.23
CA ARG A 13 4.44 -30.81 -14.52
C ARG A 13 4.50 -30.96 -13.01
N ARG A 14 4.84 -32.15 -12.50
CA ARG A 14 5.22 -32.33 -11.10
C ARG A 14 6.41 -31.45 -10.80
N LYS A 15 7.47 -31.47 -11.61
CA LYS A 15 8.63 -30.59 -11.44
C LYS A 15 8.28 -29.10 -11.51
N ILE A 16 7.29 -28.62 -12.27
CA ILE A 16 6.89 -27.20 -12.26
C ILE A 16 6.01 -26.85 -11.03
N ALA A 17 5.15 -27.76 -10.56
CA ALA A 17 4.40 -27.58 -9.33
C ALA A 17 5.32 -27.66 -8.09
N GLU A 18 6.18 -28.68 -8.06
CA GLU A 18 7.31 -28.83 -7.17
C GLU A 18 8.30 -27.70 -7.31
N ASP A 19 8.53 -27.08 -8.47
CA ASP A 19 9.42 -25.91 -8.62
C ASP A 19 8.70 -24.65 -8.16
N LEU A 20 7.39 -24.47 -8.34
CA LEU A 20 6.65 -23.35 -7.76
C LEU A 20 6.56 -23.46 -6.23
N GLN A 21 6.34 -24.67 -5.71
CA GLN A 21 6.33 -24.96 -4.28
C GLN A 21 7.75 -24.96 -3.71
N ASN A 22 8.72 -25.52 -4.43
CA ASN A 22 10.15 -25.41 -4.11
C ASN A 22 10.66 -23.99 -4.30
N ASN A 23 10.02 -23.09 -5.08
CA ASN A 23 10.42 -21.68 -5.26
C ASN A 23 9.75 -20.72 -4.29
N SER A 24 8.53 -20.99 -3.83
CA SER A 24 8.04 -20.44 -2.56
C SER A 24 8.98 -20.89 -1.43
N LEU A 25 9.32 -22.18 -1.42
CA LEU A 25 10.36 -22.75 -0.58
C LEU A 25 11.79 -22.40 -1.05
N GLN A 26 12.05 -21.65 -2.14
CA GLN A 26 13.41 -21.29 -2.60
C GLN A 26 13.65 -19.84 -2.27
N PHE A 27 12.65 -18.97 -2.42
CA PHE A 27 12.61 -17.74 -1.62
C PHE A 27 12.68 -18.09 -0.14
N SER A 28 11.96 -19.10 0.38
CA SER A 28 12.14 -19.54 1.76
C SER A 28 13.50 -20.23 2.03
N LYS A 29 14.08 -21.01 1.11
CA LYS A 29 15.46 -21.59 1.21
C LYS A 29 16.56 -20.61 0.80
N ASP A 30 16.27 -19.37 0.41
CA ASP A 30 17.24 -18.31 0.10
C ASP A 30 17.11 -17.13 1.06
N VAL A 31 15.92 -16.91 1.65
CA VAL A 31 15.73 -16.32 2.97
C VAL A 31 16.24 -17.27 4.06
N MET A 32 16.30 -18.60 3.84
CA MET A 32 16.97 -19.58 4.72
C MET A 32 18.31 -20.15 4.24
N LYS A 33 18.82 -19.80 3.05
CA LYS A 33 20.26 -19.83 2.76
C LYS A 33 20.88 -18.50 3.16
N ALA A 34 20.16 -17.38 3.07
CA ALA A 34 20.43 -16.21 3.89
C ALA A 34 20.39 -16.61 5.37
N SER A 35 19.30 -17.14 5.93
CA SER A 35 19.28 -17.59 7.35
C SER A 35 20.06 -18.89 7.65
N LYS A 36 20.98 -19.33 6.78
CA LYS A 36 22.02 -20.33 7.10
C LYS A 36 23.44 -19.79 6.89
N ALA A 37 23.67 -18.94 5.89
CA ALA A 37 24.91 -18.17 5.72
C ALA A 37 24.99 -17.00 6.71
N PHE A 38 23.85 -16.43 7.09
CA PHE A 38 23.67 -15.58 8.25
C PHE A 38 23.30 -16.48 9.44
N LYS A 39 24.00 -16.30 10.56
CA LYS A 39 23.46 -16.51 11.91
C LYS A 39 22.46 -15.38 12.21
N GLY A 40 21.37 -15.31 11.43
CA GLY A 40 20.71 -14.04 11.08
C GLY A 40 19.35 -13.73 11.69
N LYS A 41 18.52 -14.76 11.98
CA LYS A 41 17.18 -14.55 12.56
C LYS A 41 17.23 -13.76 13.87
N GLN A 42 18.27 -13.96 14.68
CA GLN A 42 18.51 -13.20 15.91
C GLN A 42 18.97 -11.75 15.65
N LYS A 43 19.70 -11.48 14.55
CA LYS A 43 20.21 -10.14 14.24
C LYS A 43 19.06 -9.18 13.89
N ILE A 44 18.24 -9.54 12.90
CA ILE A 44 17.17 -8.65 12.41
C ILE A 44 16.07 -8.47 13.48
N SER A 45 15.64 -9.54 14.16
CA SER A 45 14.66 -9.42 15.25
C SER A 45 15.17 -8.60 16.44
N SER A 46 16.49 -8.63 16.73
CA SER A 46 17.06 -7.71 17.74
C SER A 46 17.00 -6.24 17.30
N VAL A 47 17.23 -5.93 16.01
CA VAL A 47 17.09 -4.56 15.47
C VAL A 47 15.66 -4.05 15.60
N GLY A 48 14.67 -4.91 15.34
CA GLY A 48 13.25 -4.62 15.54
C GLY A 48 13.00 -4.05 16.93
N ASN A 49 13.49 -4.75 17.96
CA ASN A 49 13.48 -4.38 19.38
C ASN A 49 14.29 -3.11 19.75
N TYR A 50 14.94 -2.43 18.80
CA TYR A 50 15.77 -1.25 19.05
C TYR A 50 15.38 -0.01 18.22
N GLY A 51 14.79 -0.16 17.03
CA GLY A 51 14.70 0.91 16.03
C GLY A 51 13.90 2.16 16.39
N LYS A 52 12.65 2.00 16.85
CA LYS A 52 11.75 3.13 17.17
C LYS A 52 11.40 3.19 18.65
N HIS A 53 12.37 2.84 19.50
CA HIS A 53 12.16 2.44 20.90
C HIS A 53 12.47 3.56 21.91
N CYS A 54 12.80 4.77 21.45
CA CYS A 54 13.27 5.86 22.31
C CYS A 54 12.56 7.19 22.02
N HIS A 55 11.25 7.13 21.83
CA HIS A 55 10.40 8.30 21.98
C HIS A 55 10.43 8.87 23.40
N GLY A 56 10.08 10.15 23.51
CA GLY A 56 9.83 10.83 24.79
C GLY A 56 8.40 10.61 25.31
N PRO A 57 8.04 11.29 26.40
CA PRO A 57 6.67 11.34 26.90
C PRO A 57 5.66 11.70 25.81
N PHE A 58 4.56 10.95 25.70
CA PHE A 58 3.50 11.14 24.69
C PHE A 58 3.94 10.98 23.22
N SER A 59 5.00 10.20 22.97
CA SER A 59 5.47 9.88 21.61
C SER A 59 5.77 11.15 20.78
N HIS A 60 5.15 11.31 19.59
CA HIS A 60 5.44 12.39 18.64
C HIS A 60 5.16 13.81 19.14
N LEU A 61 4.46 13.97 20.27
CA LEU A 61 4.36 15.25 20.95
C LEU A 61 5.75 15.74 21.38
N PHE A 62 6.61 14.84 21.87
CA PHE A 62 7.91 15.22 22.41
C PHE A 62 8.88 15.67 21.31
N ASP A 63 9.11 14.82 20.30
CA ASP A 63 10.01 15.12 19.19
C ASP A 63 9.41 16.09 18.16
N GLY A 64 8.10 16.06 17.93
CA GLY A 64 7.42 16.89 16.92
C GLY A 64 6.89 18.24 17.41
N MET A 65 6.71 18.46 18.73
CA MET A 65 6.07 19.67 19.25
C MET A 65 6.80 20.31 20.43
N PHE A 66 7.28 19.54 21.41
CA PHE A 66 7.93 20.08 22.62
C PHE A 66 9.39 20.49 22.37
N ILE A 67 10.25 19.55 21.94
CA ILE A 67 11.68 19.82 21.73
C ILE A 67 11.93 20.95 20.71
N PRO A 68 11.22 21.06 19.57
CA PRO A 68 11.39 22.17 18.62
C PRO A 68 11.09 23.55 19.22
N GLU A 69 10.16 23.65 20.18
CA GLU A 69 9.79 24.91 20.84
C GLU A 69 10.84 25.35 21.87
N VAL A 70 11.35 24.42 22.68
CA VAL A 70 12.25 24.74 23.82
C VAL A 70 13.73 24.68 23.46
N ARG A 71 14.10 23.99 22.37
CA ARG A 71 15.48 23.94 21.82
C ARG A 71 15.47 24.23 20.30
N PRO A 72 14.99 25.40 19.86
CA PRO A 72 14.89 25.75 18.45
C PRO A 72 16.26 25.69 17.75
N GLY A 73 16.28 25.10 16.55
CA GLY A 73 17.50 24.84 15.78
C GLY A 73 18.20 23.52 16.10
N ASN A 74 17.83 22.81 17.18
CA ASN A 74 18.25 21.42 17.38
C ASN A 74 17.50 20.52 16.37
N LYS A 75 18.22 19.60 15.71
CA LYS A 75 17.68 18.65 14.73
C LYS A 75 17.54 17.21 15.26
N TRP A 76 17.58 17.04 16.58
CA TRP A 76 17.40 15.78 17.27
C TRP A 76 16.10 15.05 16.85
N GLN A 77 16.18 13.73 16.70
CA GLN A 77 15.07 12.86 16.31
C GLN A 77 15.04 11.59 17.17
N HIS A 78 13.88 10.94 17.28
CA HIS A 78 13.72 9.74 18.10
C HIS A 78 14.54 8.54 17.59
N GLU A 79 14.91 8.49 16.30
CA GLU A 79 15.86 7.51 15.78
C GLU A 79 17.29 7.72 16.32
N GLU A 80 17.73 8.97 16.54
CA GLU A 80 19.04 9.25 17.14
C GLU A 80 19.09 8.79 18.60
N ALA A 81 18.07 9.13 19.38
CA ALA A 81 17.90 8.64 20.74
C ALA A 81 17.82 7.10 20.82
N SER A 82 17.26 6.46 19.78
CA SER A 82 17.19 4.99 19.69
C SER A 82 18.57 4.35 19.48
N VAL A 83 19.45 4.95 18.67
CA VAL A 83 20.87 4.56 18.58
C VAL A 83 21.60 4.76 19.91
N GLN A 84 21.45 5.92 20.54
CA GLN A 84 22.11 6.23 21.81
C GLN A 84 21.66 5.27 22.93
N MET A 85 20.36 4.93 23.00
CA MET A 85 19.84 3.97 23.97
C MET A 85 20.28 2.55 23.68
N PHE A 86 20.34 2.13 22.42
CA PHE A 86 20.89 0.82 22.03
C PHE A 86 22.32 0.66 22.57
N HIS A 87 23.17 1.68 22.42
CA HIS A 87 24.49 1.72 23.04
C HIS A 87 24.47 1.66 24.57
N CYS A 88 23.55 2.39 25.22
CA CYS A 88 23.37 2.37 26.67
C CYS A 88 22.99 0.96 27.17
N MET A 89 21.95 0.36 26.60
CA MET A 89 21.47 -1.00 26.90
C MET A 89 22.57 -2.04 26.72
N ARG A 90 23.28 -1.96 25.58
CA ARG A 90 24.36 -2.88 25.22
C ARG A 90 25.48 -2.87 26.26
N LYS A 91 25.98 -1.67 26.61
CA LYS A 91 27.07 -1.49 27.57
C LYS A 91 26.65 -1.83 29.00
N LYS A 92 25.51 -1.33 29.48
CA LYS A 92 25.08 -1.52 30.89
C LYS A 92 24.67 -2.95 31.23
N ASN A 93 24.02 -3.65 30.30
CA ASN A 93 23.50 -5.01 30.55
C ASN A 93 24.47 -6.12 30.07
N GLY A 94 25.69 -5.77 29.66
CA GLY A 94 26.72 -6.73 29.21
C GLY A 94 26.34 -7.51 27.94
N LEU A 95 25.47 -6.95 27.09
CA LEU A 95 24.87 -7.68 25.96
C LEU A 95 25.91 -8.11 24.92
N ASP A 96 27.06 -7.42 24.84
CA ASP A 96 28.21 -7.79 24.00
C ASP A 96 28.61 -9.27 24.13
N LYS A 97 28.55 -9.83 25.35
CA LYS A 97 28.82 -11.26 25.55
C LYS A 97 27.72 -12.11 24.94
N VAL A 98 26.45 -11.81 25.25
CA VAL A 98 25.30 -12.56 24.74
C VAL A 98 25.22 -12.51 23.21
N MET A 99 25.54 -11.36 22.62
CA MET A 99 25.64 -11.17 21.16
C MET A 99 26.76 -12.03 20.56
N LYS A 100 27.95 -12.08 21.17
CA LYS A 100 29.05 -12.98 20.76
C LYS A 100 28.69 -14.45 20.91
N ASP A 101 28.06 -14.85 22.01
CA ASP A 101 27.57 -16.22 22.27
C ASP A 101 26.51 -16.63 21.21
N CYS A 102 25.67 -15.67 20.77
CA CYS A 102 24.74 -15.80 19.64
C CYS A 102 25.42 -15.79 18.25
N GLY A 103 26.73 -15.58 18.16
CA GLY A 103 27.49 -15.57 16.91
C GLY A 103 27.38 -14.28 16.09
N LEU A 104 27.17 -13.14 16.75
CA LEU A 104 27.31 -11.80 16.14
C LEU A 104 28.78 -11.38 16.09
N ASN A 105 29.16 -10.71 15.00
CA ASN A 105 30.41 -9.97 14.89
C ASN A 105 30.12 -8.52 15.32
N LEU A 106 30.56 -8.13 16.52
CA LEU A 106 30.17 -6.85 17.10
C LEU A 106 30.54 -5.66 16.21
N ASP A 107 31.73 -5.66 15.61
CA ASP A 107 32.27 -4.50 14.90
C ASP A 107 31.47 -4.16 13.62
N GLU A 108 30.90 -5.17 12.96
CA GLU A 108 30.00 -5.01 11.80
C GLU A 108 28.52 -4.94 12.19
N ASP A 109 28.09 -5.77 13.15
CA ASP A 109 26.68 -5.92 13.50
C ASP A 109 26.13 -4.73 14.29
N ILE A 110 26.96 -4.07 15.11
CA ILE A 110 26.56 -2.86 15.84
C ILE A 110 26.30 -1.71 14.87
N ILE A 111 27.23 -1.46 13.94
CA ILE A 111 27.07 -0.46 12.88
C ILE A 111 25.87 -0.79 11.98
N PHE A 112 25.68 -2.07 11.63
CA PHE A 112 24.50 -2.49 10.88
C PHE A 112 23.18 -2.24 11.62
N ILE A 113 23.16 -2.44 12.95
CA ILE A 113 21.98 -2.08 13.76
C ILE A 113 21.76 -0.56 13.64
N GLU A 114 22.74 0.28 13.92
CA GLU A 114 22.62 1.75 13.85
C GLU A 114 22.06 2.24 12.49
N GLU A 115 22.63 1.75 11.39
CA GLU A 115 22.21 2.11 10.02
C GLU A 115 20.80 1.59 9.66
N LEU A 116 20.31 0.53 10.31
CA LEU A 116 18.92 0.08 10.18
C LEU A 116 17.93 0.88 11.05
N ILE A 117 18.40 1.40 12.19
CA ILE A 117 17.61 2.25 13.10
C ILE A 117 17.36 3.61 12.44
N GLN A 118 18.42 4.27 11.97
CA GLN A 118 18.35 5.57 11.29
C GLN A 118 17.67 5.46 9.91
N GLY A 119 17.76 4.29 9.26
CA GLY A 119 17.39 4.09 7.87
C GLY A 119 18.36 4.77 6.91
N ARG A 120 18.16 4.60 5.60
CA ARG A 120 19.05 5.15 4.57
C ARG A 120 18.27 5.82 3.44
N THR A 121 18.52 7.11 3.21
CA THR A 121 18.04 7.84 2.04
C THR A 121 18.84 7.44 0.79
N SER A 122 18.16 7.35 -0.36
CA SER A 122 18.72 6.80 -1.61
C SER A 122 19.58 7.79 -2.41
N SER A 123 20.16 8.79 -1.75
CA SER A 123 20.83 9.94 -2.39
C SER A 123 22.20 9.63 -3.01
N ASP A 124 22.82 8.50 -2.66
CA ASP A 124 24.17 8.15 -3.12
C ASP A 124 24.15 7.13 -4.27
N SER A 125 24.71 7.52 -5.41
CA SER A 125 25.07 6.62 -6.52
C SER A 125 26.17 5.61 -6.17
N LYS A 126 26.82 5.77 -5.00
CA LYS A 126 27.85 4.87 -4.46
C LYS A 126 27.36 4.23 -3.17
N TRP A 127 27.77 2.99 -2.89
CA TRP A 127 27.42 2.33 -1.63
C TRP A 127 28.19 2.92 -0.45
N THR A 128 27.49 3.62 0.44
CA THR A 128 28.06 4.31 1.61
C THR A 128 27.80 3.61 2.94
N ALA A 129 27.25 2.39 2.94
CA ALA A 129 26.97 1.66 4.17
C ALA A 129 28.18 0.83 4.64
N LYS A 130 28.41 0.83 5.95
CA LYS A 130 29.54 0.16 6.61
C LYS A 130 29.13 -1.15 7.28
N GLY A 131 27.90 -1.26 7.77
CA GLY A 131 27.43 -2.46 8.46
C GLY A 131 27.29 -3.68 7.55
N ARG A 132 27.06 -3.47 6.24
CA ARG A 132 26.95 -4.52 5.22
C ARG A 132 27.47 -4.07 3.85
N PRO A 133 27.93 -5.01 3.00
CA PRO A 133 28.21 -4.74 1.59
C PRO A 133 26.92 -4.57 0.76
N GLU A 134 27.06 -3.92 -0.39
CA GLU A 134 25.98 -3.55 -1.33
C GLU A 134 25.09 -4.73 -1.77
N ASN A 135 25.62 -5.95 -1.85
CA ASN A 135 24.82 -7.13 -2.19
C ASN A 135 23.78 -7.53 -1.10
N LYS A 136 23.74 -6.81 0.02
CA LYS A 136 22.73 -6.89 1.10
C LYS A 136 21.88 -5.62 1.26
N SER A 137 21.84 -4.73 0.27
CA SER A 137 21.07 -3.47 0.32
C SER A 137 19.61 -3.65 0.73
N PHE A 138 18.93 -4.70 0.24
CA PHE A 138 17.54 -5.06 0.61
C PHE A 138 17.28 -5.22 2.12
N LEU A 139 18.30 -5.42 2.96
CA LEU A 139 18.11 -5.48 4.41
C LEU A 139 17.70 -4.13 5.01
N TYR A 140 18.13 -3.02 4.40
CA TYR A 140 17.85 -1.65 4.86
C TYR A 140 16.43 -1.18 4.51
N GLU A 141 15.70 -1.95 3.70
CA GLU A 141 14.30 -1.73 3.34
C GLU A 141 13.31 -2.40 4.31
N ILE A 142 13.79 -3.10 5.35
CA ILE A 142 12.93 -3.91 6.25
C ILE A 142 12.38 -3.10 7.43
N VAL A 143 13.23 -2.32 8.14
CA VAL A 143 12.92 -1.75 9.47
C VAL A 143 12.54 -0.26 9.40
N ALA A 144 13.31 0.53 8.65
CA ALA A 144 13.10 1.97 8.48
C ALA A 144 13.35 2.32 7.01
N ASN A 145 12.36 2.07 6.16
CA ASN A 145 12.49 2.16 4.71
C ASN A 145 12.36 3.62 4.26
N LYS A 146 13.45 4.37 4.28
CA LYS A 146 13.51 5.77 3.82
C LYS A 146 13.60 5.91 2.27
N LEU A 147 13.42 4.81 1.51
CA LEU A 147 13.31 4.81 0.03
C LEU A 147 11.85 5.01 -0.41
N ASN A 148 10.94 4.17 0.10
CA ASN A 148 9.52 4.16 -0.29
C ASN A 148 8.54 4.05 0.90
N GLY A 149 9.03 3.96 2.13
CA GLY A 149 8.19 3.88 3.32
C GLY A 149 7.58 2.49 3.58
N ILE A 150 7.78 1.47 2.75
CA ILE A 150 7.24 0.12 3.01
C ILE A 150 8.18 -0.62 3.97
N ASP A 151 7.86 -0.61 5.26
CA ASP A 151 8.59 -1.30 6.34
C ASP A 151 7.63 -1.98 7.33
N VAL A 152 8.17 -2.89 8.15
CA VAL A 152 7.38 -3.69 9.10
C VAL A 152 6.73 -2.88 10.21
N ASP A 153 7.30 -1.71 10.55
CA ASP A 153 6.77 -0.78 11.55
C ASP A 153 5.37 -0.29 11.16
N LYS A 154 5.15 0.01 9.88
CA LYS A 154 3.81 0.29 9.35
C LYS A 154 2.93 -0.94 9.35
N TRP A 155 3.47 -2.14 9.10
CA TRP A 155 2.68 -3.37 9.13
C TRP A 155 2.16 -3.67 10.55
N ASP A 156 2.95 -3.39 11.58
CA ASP A 156 2.47 -3.46 12.96
C ASP A 156 1.53 -2.32 13.32
N TYR A 157 1.92 -1.04 13.21
CA TYR A 157 1.05 0.02 13.75
C TYR A 157 -0.30 0.11 13.02
N LEU A 158 -0.36 -0.21 11.72
CA LEU A 158 -1.63 -0.26 10.98
C LEU A 158 -2.53 -1.42 11.42
N ALA A 159 -1.97 -2.59 11.75
CA ALA A 159 -2.75 -3.64 12.40
C ALA A 159 -3.11 -3.25 13.85
N ARG A 160 -2.19 -2.56 14.53
CA ARG A 160 -2.22 -2.31 15.96
C ARG A 160 -3.25 -1.28 16.37
N ASP A 161 -3.06 -0.07 15.86
CA ASP A 161 -3.83 1.09 16.25
C ASP A 161 -5.28 0.88 15.83
N CYS A 162 -5.51 0.34 14.62
CA CYS A 162 -6.83 -0.10 14.14
C CYS A 162 -7.58 -0.96 15.17
N HIS A 163 -6.96 -2.02 15.70
CA HIS A 163 -7.62 -2.88 16.68
C HIS A 163 -8.00 -2.14 17.97
N TYR A 164 -7.06 -1.44 18.62
CA TYR A 164 -7.34 -0.74 19.89
C TYR A 164 -8.27 0.48 19.72
N LEU A 165 -8.36 1.05 18.51
CA LEU A 165 -9.30 2.12 18.16
C LEU A 165 -10.66 1.59 17.67
N GLY A 166 -10.78 0.30 17.37
CA GLY A 166 -11.97 -0.31 16.77
C GLY A 166 -12.16 -0.05 15.27
N ILE A 167 -11.17 0.54 14.60
CA ILE A 167 -11.17 0.86 13.16
C ILE A 167 -10.74 -0.39 12.36
N PRO A 168 -11.43 -0.76 11.26
CA PRO A 168 -10.98 -1.86 10.41
C PRO A 168 -9.61 -1.61 9.77
N ASN A 169 -8.68 -2.55 9.91
CA ASN A 169 -7.43 -2.54 9.14
C ASN A 169 -7.72 -3.02 7.71
N GLY A 170 -7.59 -2.14 6.72
CA GLY A 170 -7.79 -2.45 5.29
C GLY A 170 -6.61 -3.13 4.60
N PHE A 171 -5.51 -3.42 5.31
CA PHE A 171 -4.25 -3.87 4.73
C PHE A 171 -3.77 -5.24 5.25
N ASP A 172 -3.63 -6.20 4.32
CA ASP A 172 -3.06 -7.53 4.57
C ASP A 172 -1.54 -7.56 4.32
N HIS A 173 -0.77 -7.34 5.39
CA HIS A 173 0.69 -7.46 5.37
C HIS A 173 1.18 -8.89 5.04
N GLN A 174 0.40 -9.94 5.34
CA GLN A 174 0.78 -11.32 5.05
C GLN A 174 0.74 -11.58 3.54
N ARG A 175 -0.27 -11.05 2.84
CA ARG A 175 -0.36 -11.09 1.37
C ARG A 175 0.79 -10.32 0.72
N LEU A 176 1.12 -9.13 1.21
CA LEU A 176 2.26 -8.36 0.71
C LEU A 176 3.59 -9.09 0.93
N LEU A 177 3.86 -9.59 2.14
CA LEU A 177 5.07 -10.36 2.46
C LEU A 177 5.20 -11.65 1.63
N LYS A 178 4.12 -12.42 1.46
CA LYS A 178 4.09 -13.63 0.60
C LYS A 178 4.30 -13.32 -0.88
N SER A 179 4.27 -12.05 -1.28
CA SER A 179 4.54 -11.59 -2.64
C SER A 179 5.94 -10.98 -2.82
N ALA A 180 6.72 -10.82 -1.74
CA ALA A 180 8.04 -10.19 -1.81
C ALA A 180 9.10 -11.14 -2.37
N ARG A 181 10.06 -10.59 -3.11
CA ARG A 181 11.32 -11.21 -3.55
C ARG A 181 12.47 -10.21 -3.39
N VAL A 182 13.69 -10.70 -3.56
CA VAL A 182 14.87 -9.84 -3.77
C VAL A 182 15.27 -9.94 -5.25
N CYS A 183 15.28 -8.82 -5.95
CA CYS A 183 15.71 -8.72 -7.35
C CYS A 183 16.83 -7.70 -7.49
N LYS A 184 17.54 -7.70 -8.62
CA LYS A 184 18.64 -6.78 -8.89
C LYS A 184 18.14 -5.54 -9.66
N VAL A 185 18.51 -4.35 -9.20
CA VAL A 185 18.23 -3.04 -9.82
C VAL A 185 19.53 -2.24 -9.72
N ASP A 186 19.99 -1.67 -10.83
CA ASP A 186 21.12 -0.70 -10.86
C ASP A 186 22.37 -1.15 -10.08
N GLY A 187 22.72 -2.44 -10.20
CA GLY A 187 23.82 -3.07 -9.46
C GLY A 187 23.46 -3.62 -8.08
N ARG A 188 22.46 -3.03 -7.42
CA ARG A 188 22.00 -3.29 -6.05
C ARG A 188 20.92 -4.38 -5.97
N ASN A 189 20.71 -4.92 -4.77
CA ASN A 189 19.64 -5.89 -4.49
C ASN A 189 18.51 -5.20 -3.72
N HIS A 190 17.30 -5.17 -4.25
CA HIS A 190 16.14 -4.48 -3.65
C HIS A 190 15.01 -5.45 -3.35
N ILE A 191 14.15 -5.12 -2.37
CA ILE A 191 12.88 -5.81 -2.15
C ILE A 191 11.94 -5.42 -3.29
N CYS A 192 11.43 -6.42 -3.98
CA CYS A 192 10.49 -6.24 -5.07
C CYS A 192 9.22 -7.04 -4.79
N PHE A 193 8.06 -6.41 -4.98
CA PHE A 193 6.77 -7.06 -4.80
C PHE A 193 6.25 -7.61 -6.12
N ARG A 194 5.27 -8.50 -6.07
CA ARG A 194 4.72 -9.08 -7.29
C ARG A 194 3.76 -8.10 -8.00
N ASP A 195 3.85 -8.02 -9.32
CA ASP A 195 2.93 -7.29 -10.23
C ASP A 195 1.49 -7.08 -9.67
N LYS A 196 0.79 -8.18 -9.40
CA LYS A 196 -0.61 -8.23 -8.96
C LYS A 196 -0.89 -7.82 -7.50
N VAL A 197 0.05 -7.16 -6.81
CA VAL A 197 -0.16 -6.60 -5.45
C VAL A 197 0.06 -5.08 -5.36
N ALA A 198 0.18 -4.37 -6.48
CA ALA A 198 0.26 -2.91 -6.49
C ALA A 198 -0.96 -2.23 -5.81
N ASP A 199 -2.15 -2.85 -5.87
CA ASP A 199 -3.32 -2.41 -5.11
C ASP A 199 -3.19 -2.60 -3.61
N ASP A 200 -2.53 -3.68 -3.15
CA ASP A 200 -2.28 -3.92 -1.72
C ASP A 200 -1.30 -2.88 -1.15
N VAL A 201 -0.33 -2.44 -1.96
CA VAL A 201 0.58 -1.34 -1.62
C VAL A 201 -0.18 -0.02 -1.45
N TYR A 202 -1.03 0.37 -2.40
CA TYR A 202 -1.91 1.54 -2.22
C TYR A 202 -2.86 1.36 -1.02
N GLY A 203 -3.34 0.14 -0.75
CA GLY A 203 -4.18 -0.20 0.40
C GLY A 203 -3.49 0.06 1.74
N MET A 204 -2.18 -0.22 1.85
CA MET A 204 -1.37 0.13 3.03
C MET A 204 -1.39 1.63 3.31
N PHE A 205 -1.10 2.45 2.30
CA PHE A 205 -1.03 3.91 2.46
C PHE A 205 -2.40 4.57 2.61
N HIS A 206 -3.45 4.02 1.99
CA HIS A 206 -4.82 4.45 2.24
C HIS A 206 -5.28 4.14 3.67
N THR A 207 -4.98 2.93 4.17
CA THR A 207 -5.26 2.54 5.57
C THR A 207 -4.51 3.47 6.54
N ARG A 208 -3.24 3.79 6.25
CA ARG A 208 -2.46 4.79 7.00
C ARG A 208 -3.15 6.14 7.04
N TYR A 209 -3.56 6.69 5.89
CA TYR A 209 -4.25 7.96 5.83
C TYR A 209 -5.58 7.96 6.62
N THR A 210 -6.37 6.89 6.49
CA THR A 210 -7.65 6.74 7.21
C THR A 210 -7.43 6.68 8.73
N LEU A 211 -6.46 5.90 9.19
CA LEU A 211 -6.05 5.85 10.61
C LEU A 211 -5.57 7.23 11.11
N HIS A 212 -4.72 7.92 10.33
CA HIS A 212 -4.30 9.28 10.66
C HIS A 212 -5.49 10.24 10.77
N ARG A 213 -6.45 10.18 9.83
CA ARG A 213 -7.61 11.10 9.79
C ARG A 213 -8.62 10.85 10.91
N GLN A 214 -8.95 9.58 11.14
CA GLN A 214 -9.96 9.20 12.13
C GLN A 214 -9.45 9.34 13.57
N ALA A 215 -8.19 9.01 13.85
CA ALA A 215 -7.67 8.92 15.22
C ALA A 215 -6.40 9.75 15.49
N LEU A 216 -5.30 9.51 14.78
CA LEU A 216 -3.98 10.07 15.16
C LEU A 216 -3.94 11.60 15.05
N GLN A 217 -4.69 12.16 14.11
CA GLN A 217 -4.91 13.59 13.92
C GLN A 217 -6.39 13.92 14.18
N HIS A 218 -7.06 13.23 15.09
CA HIS A 218 -8.41 13.62 15.52
C HIS A 218 -8.37 14.99 16.20
N LYS A 219 -9.28 15.88 15.81
CA LYS A 219 -9.40 17.26 16.32
C LYS A 219 -9.34 17.42 17.85
N ILE A 220 -9.89 16.47 18.62
CA ILE A 220 -9.83 16.54 20.10
C ILE A 220 -8.52 15.95 20.66
N GLY A 221 -7.87 15.01 19.97
CA GLY A 221 -6.53 14.54 20.32
C GLY A 221 -5.49 15.63 20.09
N TYR A 222 -5.48 16.21 18.88
CA TYR A 222 -4.57 17.28 18.48
C TYR A 222 -4.56 18.47 19.45
N ILE A 223 -5.74 18.95 19.89
CA ILE A 223 -5.83 20.08 20.83
C ILE A 223 -5.42 19.69 22.27
N ILE A 224 -5.53 18.42 22.66
CA ILE A 224 -4.94 17.90 23.90
C ILE A 224 -3.42 17.92 23.79
N ASP A 225 -2.85 17.46 22.68
CA ASP A 225 -1.39 17.44 22.48
C ASP A 225 -0.79 18.87 22.43
N ILE A 226 -1.51 19.83 21.84
CA ILE A 226 -1.19 21.27 21.92
C ILE A 226 -1.16 21.78 23.37
N LYS A 227 -2.18 21.49 24.18
CA LYS A 227 -2.25 21.96 25.58
C LYS A 227 -1.29 21.21 26.50
N MET A 228 -1.03 19.93 26.23
CA MET A 228 0.02 19.14 26.88
C MET A 228 1.42 19.71 26.56
N LYS A 229 1.70 20.10 25.30
CA LYS A 229 2.91 20.86 24.93
C LYS A 229 3.01 22.16 25.74
N GLU A 230 1.94 22.96 25.79
CA GLU A 230 1.92 24.22 26.56
C GLU A 230 2.20 24.04 28.07
N ALA A 231 1.79 22.92 28.67
CA ALA A 231 2.12 22.58 30.04
C ALA A 231 3.59 22.14 30.20
N LEU A 232 4.11 21.31 29.30
CA LEU A 232 5.52 20.89 29.31
C LEU A 232 6.48 22.08 29.12
N VAL A 233 6.17 23.01 28.21
CA VAL A 233 6.97 24.26 27.97
C VAL A 233 6.99 25.18 29.20
N ARG A 234 5.95 25.11 30.05
CA ARG A 234 5.88 25.82 31.33
C ARG A 234 6.64 25.13 32.45
N ALA A 235 6.60 23.81 32.47
CA ALA A 235 7.31 22.98 33.44
C ALA A 235 8.81 22.82 33.15
N ASP A 236 9.25 23.04 31.90
CA ASP A 236 10.59 22.74 31.38
C ASP A 236 11.72 23.10 32.34
N ASP A 237 11.82 24.37 32.76
CA ASP A 237 12.91 24.87 33.61
C ASP A 237 12.50 25.01 35.10
N LYS A 238 11.45 24.32 35.55
CA LYS A 238 10.88 24.44 36.91
C LYS A 238 10.58 23.11 37.59
N LEU A 239 10.27 22.05 36.85
CA LEU A 239 9.85 20.76 37.42
C LEU A 239 10.98 20.03 38.17
N ILE A 240 12.22 20.22 37.72
CA ILE A 240 13.42 19.59 38.29
C ILE A 240 14.36 20.71 38.77
N PRO A 241 14.87 20.68 40.01
CA PRO A 241 15.85 21.65 40.48
C PRO A 241 17.10 21.67 39.59
N ASP A 242 17.53 22.89 39.22
CA ASP A 242 18.75 23.20 38.46
C ASP A 242 18.93 22.49 37.10
N ARG A 243 17.87 21.88 36.53
CA ARG A 243 17.90 21.12 35.27
C ARG A 243 16.59 21.21 34.52
N LYS A 244 16.63 21.17 33.18
CA LYS A 244 15.42 21.18 32.36
C LYS A 244 14.90 19.79 32.01
N ILE A 245 13.60 19.70 31.72
CA ILE A 245 13.00 18.53 31.04
C ILE A 245 13.69 18.32 29.67
N SER A 246 13.94 19.40 28.95
CA SER A 246 14.58 19.38 27.62
C SER A 246 16.09 19.14 27.60
N ASP A 247 16.77 19.21 28.74
CA ASP A 247 18.18 18.80 28.87
C ASP A 247 18.32 17.27 28.90
N ALA A 248 17.23 16.53 29.22
CA ALA A 248 17.27 15.09 29.39
C ALA A 248 17.65 14.32 28.12
N ILE A 249 17.48 14.89 26.92
CA ILE A 249 17.91 14.25 25.66
C ILE A 249 19.44 14.21 25.50
N ASP A 250 20.18 15.00 26.29
CA ASP A 250 21.66 15.03 26.26
C ASP A 250 22.29 13.99 27.21
N ASP A 251 21.51 13.40 28.13
CA ASP A 251 21.92 12.26 28.96
C ASP A 251 20.90 11.12 28.85
N ILE A 252 21.27 10.09 28.08
CA ILE A 252 20.47 8.90 27.82
C ILE A 252 20.02 8.14 29.09
N LEU A 253 20.70 8.31 30.24
CA LEU A 253 20.32 7.72 31.52
C LEU A 253 19.18 8.46 32.19
N GLU A 254 19.10 9.77 31.98
CA GLU A 254 18.03 10.63 32.48
C GLU A 254 16.83 10.56 31.54
N TYR A 255 17.09 10.49 30.22
CA TYR A 255 16.09 10.14 29.22
C TYR A 255 15.41 8.77 29.48
N THR A 256 16.14 7.81 30.06
CA THR A 256 15.57 6.52 30.48
C THR A 256 14.50 6.68 31.56
N LYS A 257 14.61 7.70 32.43
CA LYS A 257 13.64 7.97 33.51
C LYS A 257 12.43 8.77 33.01
N LEU A 258 12.66 9.65 32.04
CA LEU A 258 11.66 10.51 31.43
C LEU A 258 10.58 9.68 30.71
N THR A 259 9.32 9.77 31.14
CA THR A 259 8.17 8.96 30.66
C THR A 259 6.86 9.76 30.79
N ASP A 260 5.72 9.22 30.32
CA ASP A 260 4.39 9.86 30.44
C ASP A 260 4.01 10.19 31.90
N HIS A 261 4.63 9.52 32.88
CA HIS A 261 4.53 9.83 34.32
C HIS A 261 4.90 11.29 34.66
N ILE A 262 5.61 12.01 33.78
CA ILE A 262 5.82 13.45 33.92
C ILE A 262 4.52 14.25 34.05
N PHE A 263 3.42 13.74 33.49
CA PHE A 263 2.08 14.26 33.68
C PHE A 263 1.66 14.24 35.14
N ASP A 264 1.82 13.09 35.82
CA ASP A 264 1.51 12.96 37.24
C ASP A 264 2.46 13.79 38.11
N GLN A 265 3.74 13.90 37.70
CA GLN A 265 4.73 14.72 38.40
C GLN A 265 4.36 16.20 38.35
N ILE A 266 3.94 16.72 37.19
CA ILE A 266 3.44 18.09 37.07
C ILE A 266 2.10 18.24 37.82
N LEU A 267 1.15 17.31 37.64
CA LEU A 267 -0.20 17.41 38.20
C LEU A 267 -0.23 17.36 39.74
N ASN A 268 0.63 16.54 40.35
CA ASN A 268 0.69 16.33 41.81
C ASN A 268 1.85 17.09 42.49
N GLN A 269 2.58 17.92 41.75
CA GLN A 269 3.51 18.94 42.28
C GLN A 269 2.82 19.76 43.39
N SER A 270 3.56 20.13 44.44
CA SER A 270 3.10 20.95 45.56
C SER A 270 3.74 22.34 45.65
N ASP A 271 4.78 22.61 44.87
CA ASP A 271 5.36 23.95 44.67
C ASP A 271 4.26 24.97 44.28
N SER A 272 4.47 26.25 44.59
CA SER A 272 3.59 27.39 44.27
C SER A 272 4.23 28.33 43.24
N ASN A 273 5.09 27.78 42.38
CA ASN A 273 5.73 28.53 41.31
C ASN A 273 4.71 28.84 40.19
N PRO A 274 4.48 30.12 39.81
CA PRO A 274 3.43 30.48 38.86
C PRO A 274 3.46 29.73 37.52
N ARG A 275 4.65 29.36 36.99
CA ARG A 275 4.72 28.57 35.74
C ARG A 275 4.23 27.13 35.95
N LEU A 276 4.53 26.53 37.11
CA LEU A 276 4.04 25.20 37.47
C LEU A 276 2.54 25.23 37.86
N ASP A 277 2.05 26.34 38.40
CA ASP A 277 0.62 26.57 38.65
C ASP A 277 -0.16 26.65 37.34
N GLU A 278 0.34 27.40 36.35
CA GLU A 278 -0.20 27.41 34.99
C GLU A 278 -0.14 26.01 34.34
N ALA A 279 1.00 25.30 34.45
CA ALA A 279 1.13 23.94 33.93
C ALA A 279 0.12 22.97 34.56
N ARG A 280 -0.01 22.99 35.90
CA ARG A 280 -1.02 22.22 36.65
C ARG A 280 -2.44 22.57 36.20
N SER A 281 -2.76 23.85 36.06
CA SER A 281 -4.08 24.31 35.60
C SER A 281 -4.42 23.74 34.21
N ILE A 282 -3.48 23.78 33.26
CA ILE A 282 -3.66 23.22 31.92
C ILE A 282 -3.86 21.70 31.96
N LEU A 283 -3.07 20.95 32.75
CA LEU A 283 -3.27 19.50 32.89
C LEU A 283 -4.60 19.17 33.60
N GLN A 284 -5.00 19.96 34.60
CA GLN A 284 -6.31 19.83 35.25
C GLN A 284 -7.45 20.13 34.28
N ASP A 285 -7.32 21.09 33.36
CA ASP A 285 -8.30 21.36 32.31
C ASP A 285 -8.41 20.18 31.32
N ILE A 286 -7.30 19.53 31.00
CA ILE A 286 -7.29 18.29 30.20
C ILE A 286 -8.05 17.15 30.93
N VAL A 287 -7.72 16.90 32.21
CA VAL A 287 -8.37 15.84 33.03
C VAL A 287 -9.87 16.11 33.21
N ASN A 288 -10.25 17.34 33.55
CA ASN A 288 -11.65 17.74 33.75
C ASN A 288 -12.40 18.03 32.44
N ARG A 289 -11.80 17.73 31.29
CA ARG A 289 -12.34 17.93 29.93
C ARG A 289 -12.74 19.37 29.59
N ARG A 290 -12.17 20.35 30.29
CA ARG A 290 -12.28 21.79 30.03
C ARG A 290 -11.34 22.20 28.88
N LEU A 291 -11.45 21.51 27.73
CA LEU A 291 -10.62 21.78 26.55
C LEU A 291 -11.12 23.00 25.75
N PRO A 292 -10.27 23.64 24.93
CA PRO A 292 -10.69 24.57 23.87
C PRO A 292 -11.78 23.97 22.97
N LYS A 293 -12.64 24.81 22.40
CA LYS A 293 -13.82 24.36 21.64
C LYS A 293 -13.56 24.42 20.15
N PHE A 294 -13.52 23.27 19.51
CA PHE A 294 -13.44 23.16 18.05
C PHE A 294 -14.63 23.90 17.38
N VAL A 295 -14.31 24.77 16.43
CA VAL A 295 -15.27 25.59 15.66
C VAL A 295 -15.54 24.95 14.29
N GLY A 296 -14.48 24.55 13.58
CA GLY A 296 -14.60 24.03 12.22
C GLY A 296 -13.29 23.48 11.64
N GLU A 297 -13.40 22.73 10.55
CA GLU A 297 -12.30 22.16 9.77
C GLU A 297 -12.57 22.32 8.27
N ALA A 298 -11.61 22.86 7.51
CA ALA A 298 -11.72 23.08 6.07
C ALA A 298 -10.48 22.53 5.32
N ARG A 299 -10.62 22.32 4.01
CA ARG A 299 -9.57 21.79 3.13
C ARG A 299 -8.97 22.95 2.35
N LEU A 300 -7.65 23.16 2.46
CA LEU A 300 -6.96 24.28 1.86
C LEU A 300 -6.78 24.08 0.35
N ASN A 301 -7.17 25.08 -0.45
CA ASN A 301 -6.79 25.19 -1.84
C ASN A 301 -5.35 25.75 -1.93
N GLU A 302 -4.41 24.82 -1.74
CA GLU A 302 -2.97 25.06 -1.72
C GLU A 302 -2.48 25.90 -2.92
N ASP A 303 -3.06 25.68 -4.10
CA ASP A 303 -2.65 26.35 -5.34
C ASP A 303 -3.13 27.81 -5.39
N LYS A 304 -4.33 28.10 -4.89
CA LYS A 304 -4.86 29.46 -4.74
C LYS A 304 -3.99 30.28 -3.76
N LEU A 305 -3.62 29.69 -2.62
CA LEU A 305 -2.75 30.35 -1.62
C LEU A 305 -1.29 30.51 -2.11
N LYS A 306 -0.72 29.51 -2.81
CA LYS A 306 0.62 29.60 -3.44
C LYS A 306 0.73 30.81 -4.38
N VAL A 307 -0.33 31.14 -5.12
CA VAL A 307 -0.34 32.29 -6.03
C VAL A 307 -0.24 33.62 -5.29
N LYS A 308 -0.97 33.80 -4.17
CA LYS A 308 -0.82 35.01 -3.33
C LYS A 308 0.55 35.08 -2.64
N LEU A 309 1.03 33.96 -2.10
CA LEU A 309 2.28 33.88 -1.35
C LEU A 309 3.53 33.80 -2.23
N ARG A 310 3.40 33.93 -3.56
CA ARG A 310 4.48 33.77 -4.54
C ARG A 310 5.70 34.63 -4.24
N ASP A 311 5.52 35.81 -3.66
CA ASP A 311 6.63 36.70 -3.28
C ASP A 311 7.33 36.29 -1.97
N LYS A 312 6.64 35.68 -0.99
CA LYS A 312 7.28 35.10 0.20
C LYS A 312 8.14 33.88 -0.19
N PHE A 313 7.70 33.08 -1.16
CA PHE A 313 8.40 31.87 -1.61
C PHE A 313 9.48 32.10 -2.70
N LYS A 314 9.86 33.35 -2.99
CA LYS A 314 10.87 33.67 -4.03
C LYS A 314 12.32 33.40 -3.65
N LYS A 315 12.66 33.22 -2.37
CA LYS A 315 14.07 33.16 -1.90
C LYS A 315 14.67 31.78 -1.70
N GLU A 316 13.85 30.75 -1.47
CA GLU A 316 14.25 29.34 -1.39
C GLU A 316 12.99 28.48 -1.47
N LYS A 317 13.11 27.18 -1.81
CA LYS A 317 12.01 26.22 -1.62
C LYS A 317 11.98 25.84 -0.13
N PRO A 318 10.99 26.27 0.67
CA PRO A 318 10.99 25.94 2.09
C PRO A 318 10.57 24.48 2.28
N ASP A 319 11.06 23.87 3.36
CA ASP A 319 10.58 22.55 3.79
C ASP A 319 9.09 22.59 4.20
N ASN A 320 8.50 21.40 4.39
CA ASN A 320 7.07 21.29 4.66
C ASN A 320 6.64 21.97 5.98
N ALA A 321 7.45 21.92 7.02
CA ALA A 321 7.13 22.57 8.30
C ALA A 321 7.14 24.09 8.16
N SER A 322 8.20 24.62 7.54
CA SER A 322 8.32 26.05 7.18
C SER A 322 7.14 26.55 6.33
N ARG A 323 6.66 25.73 5.39
CA ARG A 323 5.46 26.03 4.58
C ARG A 323 4.17 26.05 5.41
N ILE A 324 3.98 25.08 6.30
CA ILE A 324 2.83 24.99 7.20
C ILE A 324 2.75 26.24 8.09
N THR A 325 3.88 26.69 8.68
CA THR A 325 3.94 27.93 9.48
C THR A 325 3.48 29.14 8.67
N VAL A 326 4.03 29.34 7.46
CA VAL A 326 3.67 30.50 6.60
C VAL A 326 2.18 30.45 6.17
N TYR A 327 1.61 29.26 5.95
CA TYR A 327 0.18 29.12 5.69
C TYR A 327 -0.67 29.46 6.93
N GLN A 328 -0.27 29.00 8.11
CA GLN A 328 -0.98 29.26 9.36
C GLN A 328 -0.97 30.75 9.74
N GLU A 329 0.18 31.45 9.58
CA GLU A 329 0.29 32.90 9.78
C GLU A 329 -0.67 33.70 8.89
N GLU A 330 -0.71 33.39 7.58
CA GLU A 330 -1.57 34.11 6.63
C GLU A 330 -3.05 33.85 6.89
N LEU A 331 -3.43 32.62 7.25
CA LEU A 331 -4.81 32.26 7.59
C LEU A 331 -5.26 32.90 8.92
N GLN A 332 -4.40 32.92 9.95
CA GLN A 332 -4.66 33.65 11.20
C GLN A 332 -4.78 35.17 10.96
N LYS A 333 -4.08 35.73 9.96
CA LYS A 333 -4.27 37.12 9.54
C LYS A 333 -5.63 37.33 8.87
N GLN A 334 -6.01 36.49 7.90
CA GLN A 334 -7.31 36.57 7.21
C GLN A 334 -8.49 36.47 8.20
N TRP A 335 -8.40 35.56 9.17
CA TRP A 335 -9.41 35.40 10.23
C TRP A 335 -9.55 36.66 11.10
N ARG A 336 -8.43 37.27 11.50
CA ARG A 336 -8.42 38.52 12.26
C ARG A 336 -8.95 39.71 11.47
N GLU A 337 -8.68 39.78 10.17
CA GLU A 337 -9.25 40.80 9.30
C GLU A 337 -10.77 40.64 9.12
N MET A 338 -11.29 39.42 9.14
CA MET A 338 -12.74 39.12 9.03
C MET A 338 -13.53 39.41 10.32
N ILE A 339 -12.99 39.09 11.50
CA ILE A 339 -13.70 39.26 12.80
C ILE A 339 -13.56 40.67 13.38
N LYS A 340 -12.67 41.50 12.83
CA LYS A 340 -12.22 42.80 13.39
C LYS A 340 -13.33 43.73 13.90
N ASP A 341 -14.49 43.76 13.23
CA ASP A 341 -15.61 44.67 13.55
C ASP A 341 -16.83 43.97 14.21
N ASP A 342 -16.76 42.64 14.45
CA ASP A 342 -17.87 41.83 14.96
C ASP A 342 -17.91 41.82 16.51
N LYS A 343 -18.58 42.82 17.08
CA LYS A 343 -18.63 43.13 18.53
C LYS A 343 -18.77 41.95 19.53
N PRO A 344 -19.57 40.88 19.29
CA PRO A 344 -19.61 39.72 20.19
C PRO A 344 -18.37 38.80 20.16
N LEU A 345 -17.44 38.94 19.22
CA LEU A 345 -16.31 38.05 19.03
C LEU A 345 -14.97 38.80 19.02
N ASN A 346 -14.04 38.36 19.87
CA ASN A 346 -12.65 38.79 19.82
C ASN A 346 -11.82 37.80 19.01
N ALA A 347 -11.08 38.27 18.00
CA ALA A 347 -10.32 37.40 17.11
C ALA A 347 -9.11 36.73 17.79
N GLU A 348 -8.59 37.29 18.88
CA GLU A 348 -7.53 36.67 19.71
C GLU A 348 -8.09 35.56 20.65
N ASP A 349 -9.41 35.34 20.68
CA ASP A 349 -10.01 34.17 21.35
C ASP A 349 -9.96 32.89 20.47
N PHE A 350 -9.33 32.95 19.28
CA PHE A 350 -9.35 31.87 18.30
C PHE A 350 -7.95 31.47 17.81
N ASP A 351 -7.64 30.17 17.93
CA ASP A 351 -6.39 29.57 17.45
C ASP A 351 -6.66 28.82 16.12
N ILE A 352 -5.88 29.12 15.07
CA ILE A 352 -5.92 28.39 13.79
C ILE A 352 -4.68 27.50 13.64
N TYR A 353 -4.90 26.26 13.22
CA TYR A 353 -3.85 25.28 12.96
C TYR A 353 -3.94 24.70 11.55
N VAL A 354 -2.79 24.50 10.91
CA VAL A 354 -2.67 23.85 9.59
C VAL A 354 -1.96 22.50 9.74
N LEU A 355 -2.53 21.45 9.15
CA LEU A 355 -2.05 20.07 9.27
C LEU A 355 -1.86 19.46 7.87
N ASP A 356 -0.70 18.85 7.61
CA ASP A 356 -0.44 18.03 6.42
C ASP A 356 -1.00 16.61 6.61
N MET A 357 -1.71 16.11 5.62
CA MET A 357 -2.36 14.81 5.59
C MET A 357 -2.11 14.15 4.24
N GLY A 358 -1.48 12.97 4.21
CA GLY A 358 -1.21 12.31 2.95
C GLY A 358 -0.59 10.92 3.08
N PHE A 359 -0.37 10.30 1.92
CA PHE A 359 0.07 8.92 1.81
C PHE A 359 1.55 8.72 2.18
N GLY A 360 2.41 9.74 2.13
CA GLY A 360 3.82 9.57 2.49
C GLY A 360 4.57 10.89 2.66
N GLU A 361 5.56 11.12 1.80
CA GLU A 361 6.27 12.39 1.68
C GLU A 361 5.57 13.30 0.67
N VAL A 362 5.44 14.59 1.01
CA VAL A 362 4.72 15.59 0.19
C VAL A 362 5.25 15.62 -1.25
N GLY A 363 4.38 15.24 -2.19
CA GLY A 363 4.68 15.29 -3.62
C GLY A 363 5.26 14.02 -4.25
N LYS A 364 5.32 12.90 -3.51
CA LYS A 364 5.63 11.55 -4.07
C LYS A 364 4.39 10.66 -4.08
N GLU A 365 4.26 9.78 -5.07
CA GLU A 365 3.24 8.73 -5.06
C GLU A 365 3.73 7.48 -4.29
N PRO A 366 2.81 6.70 -3.69
CA PRO A 366 3.08 5.41 -3.06
C PRO A 366 3.96 4.42 -3.83
N ILE A 367 3.92 4.45 -5.18
CA ILE A 367 4.55 3.44 -6.03
C ILE A 367 5.85 3.89 -6.71
N ASP A 368 6.15 5.20 -6.74
CA ASP A 368 7.29 5.76 -7.52
C ASP A 368 8.62 5.08 -7.17
N ASN A 369 8.80 4.78 -5.88
CA ASN A 369 10.00 4.16 -5.33
C ASN A 369 9.82 2.66 -5.01
N VAL A 370 8.77 2.03 -5.55
CA VAL A 370 8.50 0.60 -5.39
C VAL A 370 8.92 -0.14 -6.66
N HIS A 371 9.60 -1.27 -6.47
CA HIS A 371 9.99 -2.15 -7.56
C HIS A 371 9.09 -3.39 -7.59
N PHE A 372 8.68 -3.78 -8.79
CA PHE A 372 7.80 -4.91 -9.03
C PHE A 372 8.51 -6.00 -9.85
N TYR A 373 8.05 -7.23 -9.76
CA TYR A 373 8.49 -8.34 -10.62
C TYR A 373 7.28 -9.08 -11.20
N SER A 374 7.43 -9.64 -12.41
CA SER A 374 6.36 -10.38 -13.07
C SER A 374 6.39 -11.87 -12.75
N LYS A 375 5.25 -12.57 -12.86
CA LYS A 375 5.21 -14.04 -12.72
C LYS A 375 6.27 -14.76 -13.59
N ASN A 376 6.49 -14.26 -14.80
CA ASN A 376 7.24 -14.96 -15.84
C ASN A 376 8.73 -14.56 -15.87
N GLU A 377 9.06 -13.33 -15.46
CA GLU A 377 10.45 -12.87 -15.27
C GLU A 377 10.76 -12.58 -13.78
N PRO A 378 10.67 -13.57 -12.87
CA PRO A 378 10.60 -13.33 -11.43
C PRO A 378 11.91 -12.88 -10.77
N ASN A 379 12.97 -12.62 -11.54
CA ASN A 379 14.24 -12.06 -11.07
C ASN A 379 14.52 -10.66 -11.66
N LYS A 380 13.68 -10.19 -12.60
CA LYS A 380 13.79 -8.91 -13.27
C LYS A 380 12.84 -7.94 -12.60
N ALA A 381 13.39 -6.84 -12.09
CA ALA A 381 12.62 -5.77 -11.48
C ALA A 381 12.19 -4.74 -12.54
N PHE A 382 11.03 -4.12 -12.34
CA PHE A 382 10.55 -2.98 -13.13
C PHE A 382 9.80 -1.98 -12.23
N LYS A 383 9.61 -0.75 -12.71
CA LYS A 383 8.72 0.26 -12.09
C LYS A 383 7.32 0.10 -12.67
N MET A 384 6.28 0.36 -11.88
CA MET A 384 4.91 0.48 -12.40
C MET A 384 4.52 1.95 -12.48
N GLU A 385 3.98 2.35 -13.63
CA GLU A 385 3.42 3.68 -13.85
C GLU A 385 2.03 3.81 -13.19
N LYS A 386 1.64 5.02 -12.77
CA LYS A 386 0.36 5.26 -12.05
C LYS A 386 -0.87 4.70 -12.78
N TYR A 387 -0.90 4.80 -14.11
CA TYR A 387 -2.00 4.28 -14.94
C TYR A 387 -2.06 2.74 -15.01
N GLN A 388 -0.97 2.03 -14.69
CA GLN A 388 -0.91 0.57 -14.73
C GLN A 388 -1.55 -0.09 -13.50
N VAL A 389 -1.77 0.66 -12.42
CA VAL A 389 -2.43 0.14 -11.21
C VAL A 389 -3.95 0.21 -11.34
N SER A 390 -4.54 1.41 -11.27
CA SER A 390 -5.99 1.62 -11.37
C SER A 390 -6.29 3.10 -11.65
N SER A 391 -7.32 3.39 -12.45
CA SER A 391 -7.78 4.77 -12.66
C SER A 391 -8.68 5.29 -11.52
N LEU A 392 -9.02 4.42 -10.55
CA LEU A 392 -9.74 4.76 -9.33
C LEU A 392 -8.81 5.31 -8.22
N LYS A 393 -7.49 5.46 -8.47
CA LYS A 393 -6.58 6.05 -7.49
C LYS A 393 -6.74 7.58 -7.41
N PRO A 394 -6.48 8.21 -6.25
CA PRO A 394 -6.57 9.66 -6.10
C PRO A 394 -5.59 10.40 -7.02
N LYS A 395 -5.96 11.56 -7.57
CA LYS A 395 -5.03 12.37 -8.39
C LYS A 395 -3.89 12.98 -7.57
N ARG A 396 -4.18 13.43 -6.36
CA ARG A 396 -3.21 13.94 -5.37
C ARG A 396 -3.06 12.91 -4.25
N CYS A 397 -1.86 12.81 -3.67
CA CYS A 397 -1.60 11.96 -2.50
C CYS A 397 -1.45 12.74 -1.18
N HIS A 398 -1.61 14.07 -1.19
CA HIS A 398 -1.50 14.95 -0.02
C HIS A 398 -2.56 16.07 -0.06
N GLU A 399 -3.01 16.48 1.13
CA GLU A 399 -3.94 17.59 1.37
C GLU A 399 -3.60 18.31 2.69
N TYR A 400 -3.94 19.60 2.79
CA TYR A 400 -3.78 20.36 4.03
C TYR A 400 -5.14 20.64 4.67
N LEU A 401 -5.30 20.23 5.93
CA LEU A 401 -6.47 20.54 6.76
C LEU A 401 -6.21 21.79 7.58
N VAL A 402 -7.20 22.68 7.66
CA VAL A 402 -7.17 23.90 8.47
C VAL A 402 -8.24 23.79 9.54
N ARG A 403 -7.88 24.00 10.81
CA ARG A 403 -8.78 23.86 11.96
C ARG A 403 -8.80 25.11 12.81
N VAL A 404 -9.99 25.49 13.27
CA VAL A 404 -10.21 26.66 14.13
C VAL A 404 -10.73 26.21 15.49
N TYR A 405 -10.15 26.71 16.58
CA TYR A 405 -10.58 26.44 17.96
C TYR A 405 -10.79 27.75 18.72
N TYR A 406 -11.87 27.83 19.49
CA TYR A 406 -12.07 28.89 20.49
C TYR A 406 -11.32 28.52 21.77
N ASN A 407 -10.38 29.37 22.20
CA ASN A 407 -9.37 29.02 23.19
C ASN A 407 -9.85 29.11 24.65
N LYS A 408 -10.92 29.86 24.93
CA LYS A 408 -11.49 30.01 26.29
C LYS A 408 -12.32 28.79 26.74
N THR A 409 -12.19 28.46 28.02
CA THR A 409 -12.78 27.25 28.63
C THR A 409 -13.94 27.55 29.60
N ASP A 410 -14.23 28.84 29.83
CA ASP A 410 -15.23 29.41 30.75
C ASP A 410 -16.72 29.15 30.43
N GLY A 411 -17.00 28.49 29.30
CA GLY A 411 -18.35 28.20 28.83
C GLY A 411 -19.03 29.33 28.03
N SER A 412 -18.41 30.51 27.91
CA SER A 412 -18.91 31.64 27.11
C SER A 412 -19.26 31.23 25.67
N TYR A 413 -18.46 30.35 25.09
CA TYR A 413 -18.63 29.79 23.75
C TYR A 413 -20.04 29.25 23.47
N GLN A 414 -20.75 28.72 24.47
CA GLN A 414 -22.12 28.20 24.27
C GLN A 414 -23.10 29.26 23.70
N LYS A 415 -22.85 30.55 23.98
CA LYS A 415 -23.64 31.68 23.47
C LYS A 415 -23.11 32.25 22.16
N LEU A 416 -21.86 31.95 21.82
CA LEU A 416 -21.13 32.48 20.67
C LEU A 416 -21.00 31.47 19.52
N GLN A 417 -21.21 30.18 19.81
CA GLN A 417 -20.87 29.07 18.93
C GLN A 417 -21.57 29.14 17.57
N GLN A 418 -22.89 29.41 17.53
CA GLN A 418 -23.60 29.54 16.26
C GLN A 418 -22.97 30.64 15.38
N LYS A 419 -22.71 31.82 15.95
CA LYS A 419 -22.11 32.95 15.22
C LYS A 419 -20.66 32.69 14.78
N ALA A 420 -19.89 31.97 15.60
CA ALA A 420 -18.53 31.53 15.24
C ALA A 420 -18.54 30.45 14.13
N GLU A 421 -19.51 29.52 14.16
CA GLU A 421 -19.73 28.55 13.09
C GLU A 421 -20.20 29.25 11.80
N GLU A 422 -21.13 30.21 11.87
CA GLU A 422 -21.58 31.02 10.70
C GLU A 422 -20.41 31.74 10.03
N ILE A 423 -19.60 32.48 10.79
CA ILE A 423 -18.39 33.16 10.27
C ILE A 423 -17.37 32.16 9.73
N PHE A 424 -17.22 30.98 10.34
CA PHE A 424 -16.35 29.94 9.81
C PHE A 424 -16.78 29.47 8.41
N HIS A 425 -18.07 29.24 8.18
CA HIS A 425 -18.57 28.87 6.85
C HIS A 425 -18.47 30.02 5.84
N GLU A 426 -18.67 31.27 6.26
CA GLU A 426 -18.47 32.46 5.42
C GLU A 426 -16.98 32.65 5.05
N TRP A 427 -16.07 32.47 6.01
CA TRP A 427 -14.63 32.48 5.79
C TRP A 427 -14.22 31.42 4.76
N CYS A 428 -14.77 30.21 4.87
CA CYS A 428 -14.52 29.12 3.92
C CYS A 428 -14.93 29.50 2.48
N LYS A 429 -16.17 29.96 2.30
CA LYS A 429 -16.71 30.38 0.99
C LYS A 429 -15.92 31.51 0.34
N ASN A 430 -15.55 32.52 1.14
CA ASN A 430 -14.96 33.76 0.62
C ASN A 430 -13.43 33.67 0.39
N ASN A 431 -12.73 32.67 0.97
CA ASN A 431 -11.27 32.62 0.97
C ASN A 431 -10.70 31.40 0.23
N GLU A 432 -9.67 30.75 0.78
CA GLU A 432 -8.75 29.89 0.04
C GLU A 432 -9.00 28.40 0.26
N PHE A 433 -10.27 28.04 0.35
CA PHE A 433 -10.72 26.68 0.60
C PHE A 433 -11.30 26.06 -0.68
N ILE A 434 -11.47 24.75 -0.66
CA ILE A 434 -12.21 24.03 -1.69
C ILE A 434 -13.71 24.20 -1.39
N ASP A 435 -14.50 24.62 -2.37
CA ASP A 435 -15.97 24.69 -2.30
C ASP A 435 -16.55 24.41 -3.70
N SER A 436 -17.45 23.42 -3.79
CA SER A 436 -18.15 22.99 -5.00
C SER A 436 -19.39 22.18 -4.61
N GLU A 437 -20.55 22.44 -5.22
CA GLU A 437 -21.86 21.93 -4.80
C GLU A 437 -21.98 20.38 -4.68
N GLU A 438 -23.08 19.93 -4.06
CA GLU A 438 -23.63 18.55 -4.03
C GLU A 438 -23.05 17.48 -3.03
N GLU A 439 -23.88 17.18 -2.01
CA GLU A 439 -24.48 15.87 -1.56
C GLU A 439 -23.59 14.63 -1.18
N GLU A 440 -24.10 13.58 -0.49
CA GLU A 440 -24.21 13.30 0.99
C GLU A 440 -23.98 11.79 1.46
N SER A 441 -23.18 11.54 2.55
CA SER A 441 -23.09 10.33 3.48
C SER A 441 -22.55 8.94 2.99
N VAL A 442 -22.11 7.90 3.76
CA VAL A 442 -22.18 7.49 5.21
C VAL A 442 -20.95 6.63 5.72
N GLU A 443 -21.10 5.73 6.73
CA GLU A 443 -20.13 4.90 7.53
C GLU A 443 -20.65 3.42 7.67
N GLU A 444 -20.02 2.30 8.12
CA GLU A 444 -18.68 1.73 8.52
C GLU A 444 -18.84 0.14 8.46
N THR A 445 -18.32 -0.88 9.19
CA THR A 445 -17.49 -1.11 10.41
C THR A 445 -17.01 -2.61 10.54
N SER A 446 -15.97 -2.91 11.36
CA SER A 446 -15.64 -4.21 12.06
C SER A 446 -15.12 -5.45 11.24
N GLN A 447 -14.68 -6.66 11.71
CA GLN A 447 -13.99 -7.34 12.87
C GLN A 447 -13.91 -8.90 12.59
N ASN A 448 -13.36 -9.93 13.31
CA ASN A 448 -12.30 -10.31 14.33
C ASN A 448 -12.28 -11.89 14.44
N ASN A 449 -11.35 -12.70 15.04
CA ASN A 449 -9.89 -12.67 15.37
C ASN A 449 -9.34 -14.07 15.90
N GLN A 450 -8.04 -14.43 15.66
CA GLN A 450 -7.08 -15.26 16.51
C GLN A 450 -7.28 -16.76 16.95
N SER A 451 -6.28 -17.51 17.53
CA SER A 451 -4.77 -17.57 17.47
C SER A 451 -4.10 -18.76 18.23
N SER A 452 -2.76 -18.96 18.07
CA SER A 452 -1.81 -19.79 18.88
C SER A 452 -0.34 -19.65 18.37
N SER A 453 0.78 -20.10 18.99
CA SER A 453 1.29 -20.20 20.41
C SER A 453 2.72 -20.85 20.43
N GLY A 454 3.74 -20.52 21.26
CA GLY A 454 3.89 -19.50 22.31
C GLY A 454 4.75 -19.89 23.56
N LYS A 455 5.91 -19.24 23.84
CA LYS A 455 6.04 -18.52 25.13
C LYS A 455 5.26 -17.23 24.93
N ILE A 456 4.05 -17.27 25.45
CA ILE A 456 2.96 -16.40 25.09
C ILE A 456 3.16 -15.03 25.73
N PHE A 457 3.37 -14.02 24.91
CA PHE A 457 2.80 -12.70 25.20
C PHE A 457 1.41 -12.68 24.56
N ASN A 458 0.37 -12.55 25.39
CA ASN A 458 -1.00 -12.35 24.90
C ASN A 458 -1.10 -10.90 24.42
N ASP A 459 -0.90 -10.70 23.13
CA ASP A 459 -1.13 -9.46 22.41
C ASP A 459 -2.55 -9.51 21.83
N PRO A 460 -3.37 -8.44 21.93
CA PRO A 460 -4.77 -8.52 21.50
C PRO A 460 -4.95 -8.59 19.97
N ILE A 461 -3.87 -8.60 19.18
CA ILE A 461 -3.89 -8.35 17.73
C ILE A 461 -3.21 -9.49 16.96
N HIS A 462 -2.00 -9.86 17.38
CA HIS A 462 -1.31 -11.07 16.92
C HIS A 462 -1.67 -12.30 17.74
N GLY A 463 -2.44 -12.12 18.81
CA GLY A 463 -2.83 -13.17 19.74
C GLY A 463 -1.62 -13.63 20.54
N GLN A 464 -1.32 -14.92 20.47
CA GLN A 464 -0.21 -15.49 21.22
C GLN A 464 1.13 -15.33 20.50
N ILE A 465 1.81 -14.19 20.71
CA ILE A 465 3.15 -13.96 20.18
C ILE A 465 4.15 -14.88 20.89
N GLU A 466 4.84 -15.73 20.12
CA GLU A 466 6.03 -16.45 20.56
C GLU A 466 7.29 -15.61 20.29
N LEU A 467 8.03 -15.26 21.35
CA LEU A 467 9.29 -14.51 21.22
C LEU A 467 10.52 -15.35 21.59
N HIS A 468 11.52 -15.29 20.72
CA HIS A 468 12.78 -16.02 20.87
C HIS A 468 13.55 -15.56 22.14
N PRO A 469 14.20 -16.46 22.92
CA PRO A 469 14.80 -16.12 24.23
C PRO A 469 15.80 -14.95 24.27
N LEU A 470 16.49 -14.65 23.15
CA LEU A 470 17.33 -13.44 23.05
C LEU A 470 16.50 -12.15 23.14
N LEU A 471 15.33 -12.12 22.49
CA LEU A 471 14.43 -10.96 22.49
C LEU A 471 13.84 -10.75 23.89
N VAL A 472 13.47 -11.83 24.57
CA VAL A 472 12.99 -11.79 25.96
C VAL A 472 14.02 -11.12 26.87
N LYS A 473 15.32 -11.45 26.76
CA LYS A 473 16.39 -10.80 27.53
C LYS A 473 16.60 -9.31 27.21
N ILE A 474 16.20 -8.85 26.03
CA ILE A 474 16.23 -7.43 25.64
C ILE A 474 15.00 -6.72 26.20
N ILE A 475 13.83 -7.34 26.04
CA ILE A 475 12.54 -6.89 26.55
C ILE A 475 12.59 -6.69 28.06
N ASP A 476 13.21 -7.61 28.81
CA ASP A 476 13.33 -7.58 30.27
C ASP A 476 14.28 -6.47 30.80
N THR A 477 14.94 -5.67 29.94
CA THR A 477 15.76 -4.54 30.38
C THR A 477 14.91 -3.35 30.85
N PRO A 478 15.35 -2.56 31.85
CA PRO A 478 14.60 -1.38 32.31
C PRO A 478 14.34 -0.35 31.21
N GLN A 479 15.29 -0.19 30.27
CA GLN A 479 15.16 0.71 29.12
C GLN A 479 14.02 0.32 28.18
N PHE A 480 13.75 -0.98 28.02
CA PHE A 480 12.65 -1.48 27.21
C PHE A 480 11.35 -1.56 28.01
N GLN A 481 11.37 -2.00 29.27
CA GLN A 481 10.19 -2.02 30.14
C GLN A 481 9.60 -0.61 30.35
N ARG A 482 10.42 0.46 30.28
CA ARG A 482 10.01 1.89 30.19
C ARG A 482 8.84 2.10 29.23
N LEU A 483 8.84 1.40 28.09
CA LEU A 483 7.83 1.56 27.03
C LEU A 483 6.40 1.18 27.45
N ARG A 484 6.21 0.46 28.56
CA ARG A 484 4.88 0.21 29.15
C ARG A 484 4.24 1.48 29.72
N HIS A 485 5.07 2.48 30.01
CA HIS A 485 4.69 3.77 30.59
C HIS A 485 4.77 4.89 29.54
N ILE A 486 4.68 4.54 28.25
CA ILE A 486 4.60 5.46 27.12
C ILE A 486 3.47 4.99 26.20
N LYS A 487 2.44 5.82 26.03
CA LYS A 487 1.32 5.53 25.13
C LYS A 487 1.77 5.62 23.67
N GLN A 488 1.43 4.59 22.89
CA GLN A 488 1.69 4.53 21.44
C GLN A 488 1.14 5.79 20.76
N LEU A 489 -0.08 6.18 21.16
CA LEU A 489 -0.87 7.29 20.62
C LEU A 489 -0.97 8.51 21.56
N GLY A 490 -0.02 8.69 22.49
CA GLY A 490 0.03 9.88 23.34
C GLY A 490 -1.30 10.21 24.04
N GLY A 491 -1.82 11.43 23.85
CA GLY A 491 -3.06 11.91 24.43
C GLY A 491 -4.35 11.25 23.89
N THR A 492 -4.30 10.49 22.79
CA THR A 492 -5.50 9.90 22.12
C THR A 492 -6.34 9.02 23.04
N HIS A 493 -5.75 8.37 24.06
CA HIS A 493 -6.47 7.57 25.05
C HIS A 493 -7.51 8.37 25.85
N LEU A 494 -7.34 9.69 25.98
CA LEU A 494 -8.30 10.61 26.59
C LEU A 494 -9.47 10.93 25.65
N VAL A 495 -9.46 10.48 24.39
CA VAL A 495 -10.56 10.62 23.43
C VAL A 495 -11.20 9.26 23.13
N TYR A 496 -10.37 8.24 22.96
CA TYR A 496 -10.76 6.85 22.70
C TYR A 496 -10.29 5.98 23.87
N PRO A 497 -11.16 5.59 24.82
CA PRO A 497 -10.76 4.83 26.01
C PRO A 497 -10.11 3.45 25.71
N GLY A 498 -10.28 2.91 24.50
CA GLY A 498 -9.58 1.70 24.03
C GLY A 498 -8.12 1.94 23.63
N ALA A 499 -7.74 3.15 23.23
CA ALA A 499 -6.41 3.53 22.73
C ALA A 499 -5.35 3.68 23.84
N THR A 500 -5.44 2.85 24.88
CA THR A 500 -4.56 2.86 26.06
C THR A 500 -3.27 2.06 25.84
N HIS A 501 -3.05 1.52 24.63
CA HIS A 501 -1.91 0.71 24.29
C HIS A 501 -0.59 1.49 24.26
N THR A 502 0.47 0.73 24.41
CA THR A 502 1.80 1.22 24.78
C THR A 502 2.79 0.98 23.66
N ARG A 503 3.87 1.79 23.65
CA ARG A 503 5.02 1.54 22.78
C ARG A 503 5.59 0.12 23.01
N PHE A 504 5.48 -0.43 24.21
CA PHE A 504 5.90 -1.80 24.53
C PHE A 504 5.13 -2.86 23.74
N GLU A 505 3.79 -2.76 23.69
CA GLU A 505 2.94 -3.69 22.94
C GLU A 505 3.24 -3.61 21.43
N HIS A 506 3.45 -2.40 20.91
CA HIS A 506 3.93 -2.17 19.55
C HIS A 506 5.28 -2.84 19.26
N SER A 507 6.28 -2.65 20.12
CA SER A 507 7.58 -3.31 20.00
C SER A 507 7.52 -4.85 19.97
N LEU A 508 6.58 -5.46 20.70
CA LEU A 508 6.36 -6.91 20.61
C LEU A 508 5.78 -7.34 19.26
N GLY A 509 4.91 -6.50 18.69
CA GLY A 509 4.30 -6.68 17.38
C GLY A 509 5.26 -6.49 16.20
N ASP A 510 6.15 -5.49 16.25
CA ASP A 510 7.28 -5.37 15.32
C ASP A 510 8.14 -6.65 15.33
N CYS A 511 8.43 -7.16 16.52
CA CYS A 511 9.14 -8.44 16.68
C CYS A 511 8.35 -9.65 16.16
N HIS A 512 7.01 -9.62 16.21
CA HIS A 512 6.15 -10.63 15.58
C HIS A 512 6.28 -10.58 14.06
N HIS A 513 6.18 -9.40 13.44
CA HIS A 513 6.32 -9.23 11.98
C HIS A 513 7.70 -9.62 11.47
N LEU A 514 8.76 -9.26 12.20
CA LEU A 514 10.15 -9.68 11.93
C LEU A 514 10.41 -11.17 12.26
N GLY A 515 9.43 -11.87 12.82
CA GLY A 515 9.53 -13.24 13.32
C GLY A 515 8.42 -14.18 12.85
N ILE A 516 7.61 -13.81 11.85
CA ILE A 516 6.37 -14.49 11.42
C ILE A 516 6.50 -16.04 11.42
N PRO A 517 5.59 -16.77 12.09
CA PRO A 517 6.03 -17.45 13.31
C PRO A 517 5.65 -18.94 13.39
N ASN A 518 5.93 -19.54 14.56
CA ASN A 518 5.45 -20.86 14.96
C ASN A 518 3.92 -20.86 15.22
N SER A 519 3.11 -20.64 14.18
CA SER A 519 1.69 -21.01 14.16
C SER A 519 1.42 -22.28 13.33
N PHE A 520 2.48 -23.00 12.94
CA PHE A 520 2.41 -24.44 12.72
C PHE A 520 2.52 -25.16 14.08
N ASP A 521 1.38 -25.38 14.73
CA ASP A 521 1.28 -26.14 15.97
C ASP A 521 1.99 -27.50 15.85
N HIS A 522 2.96 -27.73 16.74
CA HIS A 522 3.78 -28.93 16.73
C HIS A 522 3.02 -30.19 17.18
N GLN A 523 1.90 -30.05 17.90
CA GLN A 523 1.02 -31.19 18.22
C GLN A 523 0.21 -31.67 17.01
N HIS A 524 -0.11 -30.80 16.06
CA HIS A 524 -0.74 -31.22 14.80
C HIS A 524 0.21 -31.98 13.86
N MET A 525 1.53 -31.78 13.94
CA MET A 525 2.50 -32.57 13.15
C MET A 525 2.92 -33.89 13.81
N LEU A 526 2.99 -33.97 15.14
CA LEU A 526 3.29 -35.24 15.82
C LEU A 526 2.12 -36.26 15.85
N LYS A 527 0.93 -35.87 15.37
CA LYS A 527 -0.13 -36.82 14.98
C LYS A 527 0.02 -37.34 13.55
N PHE A 528 0.81 -36.71 12.68
CA PHE A 528 1.00 -37.16 11.29
C PHE A 528 2.15 -38.17 11.10
N SER A 529 3.02 -38.35 12.09
CA SER A 529 4.04 -39.42 12.11
C SER A 529 3.56 -40.77 12.68
N ARG A 530 2.25 -40.94 12.94
CA ARG A 530 1.59 -42.21 13.30
C ARG A 530 0.23 -42.43 12.61
N VAL A 531 0.05 -41.82 11.44
CA VAL A 531 -1.14 -42.03 10.57
C VAL A 531 -0.79 -42.91 9.34
N SER A 532 0.47 -42.94 8.93
CA SER A 532 0.99 -43.78 7.84
C SER A 532 0.84 -45.30 8.05
N GLU A 533 0.57 -45.76 9.27
CA GLU A 533 0.29 -47.18 9.59
C GLU A 533 -1.20 -47.47 9.85
N ARG A 534 -2.08 -46.45 9.82
CA ARG A 534 -3.54 -46.63 9.94
C ARG A 534 -4.30 -46.42 8.63
N GLU A 535 -3.77 -45.65 7.69
CA GLU A 535 -4.45 -45.45 6.41
C GLU A 535 -4.45 -46.71 5.53
N GLU A 536 -3.46 -47.61 5.63
CA GLU A 536 -3.55 -48.94 4.99
C GLU A 536 -4.69 -49.80 5.55
N SER A 537 -4.90 -49.78 6.88
CA SER A 537 -6.01 -50.52 7.51
C SER A 537 -7.38 -49.99 7.09
N HIS A 538 -7.52 -48.67 6.89
CA HIS A 538 -8.73 -48.06 6.36
C HIS A 538 -8.88 -48.18 4.84
N LEU A 539 -7.80 -48.33 4.08
CA LEU A 539 -7.86 -48.66 2.64
C LEU A 539 -8.37 -50.08 2.42
N LEU A 540 -7.92 -51.06 3.22
CA LEU A 540 -8.45 -52.43 3.20
C LEU A 540 -9.95 -52.47 3.56
N GLN A 541 -10.37 -51.82 4.65
CA GLN A 541 -11.79 -51.74 5.00
C GLN A 541 -12.63 -50.95 3.98
N ARG A 542 -12.06 -49.94 3.29
CA ARG A 542 -12.73 -49.27 2.16
C ARG A 542 -12.80 -50.11 0.89
N GLN A 543 -11.96 -51.13 0.76
CA GLN A 543 -12.07 -52.11 -0.32
C GLN A 543 -13.23 -53.08 -0.02
N GLU A 544 -13.31 -53.64 1.20
CA GLU A 544 -14.43 -54.50 1.63
C GLU A 544 -15.80 -53.77 1.65
N ALA A 545 -15.80 -52.45 1.86
CA ALA A 545 -17.02 -51.64 1.81
C ALA A 545 -17.62 -51.49 0.39
N LYS A 546 -16.84 -51.73 -0.68
CA LYS A 546 -17.35 -51.64 -2.07
C LYS A 546 -18.35 -52.75 -2.40
N ASP A 547 -18.18 -53.93 -1.80
CA ASP A 547 -19.02 -55.11 -2.07
C ASP A 547 -20.37 -55.07 -1.33
N LYS A 548 -20.68 -53.99 -0.58
CA LYS A 548 -21.90 -53.85 0.24
C LYS A 548 -22.68 -52.55 0.02
N LEU A 549 -22.49 -51.88 -1.11
CA LEU A 549 -23.40 -50.81 -1.54
C LEU A 549 -24.78 -51.39 -1.94
N PRO A 550 -25.91 -50.76 -1.56
CA PRO A 550 -27.23 -51.21 -1.99
C PRO A 550 -27.38 -51.14 -3.52
N LYS A 551 -28.04 -52.14 -4.12
CA LYS A 551 -28.39 -52.12 -5.55
C LYS A 551 -29.49 -51.08 -5.80
N ILE A 552 -29.09 -49.86 -6.13
CA ILE A 552 -29.97 -48.86 -6.72
C ILE A 552 -30.28 -49.31 -8.16
N SER A 553 -31.54 -49.63 -8.44
CA SER A 553 -31.98 -50.08 -9.77
C SER A 553 -31.75 -49.00 -10.84
N PRO A 554 -31.27 -49.36 -12.04
CA PRO A 554 -31.05 -48.39 -13.10
C PRO A 554 -32.38 -47.79 -13.58
N VAL A 555 -32.53 -46.48 -13.42
CA VAL A 555 -33.61 -45.72 -14.07
C VAL A 555 -33.39 -45.77 -15.59
N SER A 556 -34.46 -46.00 -16.35
CA SER A 556 -34.33 -46.32 -17.78
C SER A 556 -33.83 -45.13 -18.62
N VAL A 557 -32.56 -45.23 -19.04
CA VAL A 557 -31.83 -44.24 -19.86
C VAL A 557 -32.59 -43.83 -21.12
N SER A 558 -33.42 -44.73 -21.68
CA SER A 558 -34.27 -44.49 -22.86
C SER A 558 -35.30 -43.37 -22.71
N LYS A 559 -35.64 -42.91 -21.49
CA LYS A 559 -36.49 -41.72 -21.31
C LYS A 559 -35.73 -40.39 -21.32
N LEU A 560 -34.44 -40.37 -20.98
CA LEU A 560 -33.72 -39.12 -20.68
C LEU A 560 -33.37 -38.30 -21.94
N GLN A 561 -32.95 -38.97 -23.02
CA GLN A 561 -32.52 -38.31 -24.26
C GLN A 561 -33.62 -37.48 -24.93
N GLY A 562 -34.89 -37.91 -24.80
CA GLY A 562 -36.04 -37.18 -25.33
C GLY A 562 -36.39 -35.91 -24.55
N ASP A 563 -35.99 -35.82 -23.27
CA ASP A 563 -36.36 -34.70 -22.39
C ASP A 563 -35.30 -33.60 -22.37
N ILE A 564 -34.01 -33.93 -22.47
CA ILE A 564 -32.94 -32.92 -22.63
C ILE A 564 -33.13 -32.15 -23.95
N LYS A 565 -33.39 -32.87 -25.05
CA LYS A 565 -33.59 -32.24 -26.37
C LYS A 565 -34.83 -31.34 -26.42
N ARG A 566 -35.93 -31.74 -25.75
CA ARG A 566 -37.15 -30.94 -25.60
C ARG A 566 -37.00 -29.77 -24.60
N LYS A 567 -36.17 -29.88 -23.56
CA LYS A 567 -35.83 -28.76 -22.66
C LYS A 567 -35.12 -27.65 -23.43
N ILE A 568 -34.09 -27.98 -24.22
CA ILE A 568 -33.33 -27.00 -25.01
C ILE A 568 -34.25 -26.27 -26.00
N GLN A 569 -35.04 -27.00 -26.80
CA GLN A 569 -35.94 -26.37 -27.79
C GLN A 569 -37.02 -25.45 -27.18
N ARG A 570 -37.46 -25.70 -25.94
CA ARG A 570 -38.41 -24.80 -25.24
C ARG A 570 -37.77 -23.53 -24.69
N ILE A 571 -36.49 -23.57 -24.36
CA ILE A 571 -35.74 -22.40 -23.87
C ILE A 571 -35.35 -21.46 -25.03
N THR A 572 -35.17 -21.99 -26.24
CA THR A 572 -34.72 -21.22 -27.42
C THR A 572 -35.84 -20.58 -28.25
N GLY A 573 -37.10 -20.57 -27.78
CA GLY A 573 -38.20 -19.73 -28.29
C GLY A 573 -38.43 -19.75 -29.81
N ALA A 574 -39.03 -20.83 -30.36
CA ALA A 574 -39.26 -20.98 -31.80
C ALA A 574 -40.63 -21.57 -32.20
N SER A 575 -41.72 -20.92 -31.78
CA SER A 575 -43.02 -20.87 -32.48
C SER A 575 -43.90 -19.81 -31.82
N SER A 576 -44.83 -19.22 -32.58
CA SER A 576 -45.78 -18.22 -32.08
C SER A 576 -47.10 -18.83 -31.56
N ASP A 577 -47.86 -17.94 -30.91
CA ASP A 577 -49.33 -17.91 -30.78
C ASP A 577 -50.05 -18.53 -29.57
N THR A 578 -51.10 -17.79 -29.16
CA THR A 578 -52.13 -18.02 -28.12
C THR A 578 -51.73 -17.84 -26.64
N HIS A 579 -52.69 -17.32 -25.86
CA HIS A 579 -52.59 -16.89 -24.45
C HIS A 579 -53.04 -17.99 -23.46
N GLU A 580 -52.93 -17.69 -22.16
CA GLU A 580 -53.59 -18.36 -21.01
C GLU A 580 -53.00 -19.70 -20.50
N ASP A 581 -51.78 -19.71 -19.90
CA ASP A 581 -51.40 -20.73 -18.87
C ASP A 581 -50.08 -20.45 -18.07
N ASP A 582 -49.70 -19.19 -17.78
CA ASP A 582 -48.28 -18.84 -17.52
C ASP A 582 -47.75 -18.94 -16.05
N GLU A 583 -48.60 -18.97 -15.02
CA GLU A 583 -48.09 -19.15 -13.64
C GLU A 583 -47.45 -20.54 -13.42
N ASN A 584 -48.07 -21.58 -13.97
CA ASN A 584 -47.62 -22.97 -13.79
C ASN A 584 -46.39 -23.27 -14.67
N SER A 585 -46.26 -22.57 -15.80
CA SER A 585 -45.02 -22.46 -16.61
C SER A 585 -43.87 -21.90 -15.75
N THR A 586 -44.06 -20.71 -15.18
CA THR A 586 -43.05 -19.99 -14.39
C THR A 586 -42.64 -20.75 -13.14
N LEU A 587 -43.60 -21.29 -12.37
CA LEU A 587 -43.32 -22.08 -11.16
C LEU A 587 -42.53 -23.37 -11.47
N ARG A 588 -42.74 -23.96 -12.66
CA ARG A 588 -42.00 -25.14 -13.12
C ARG A 588 -40.58 -24.78 -13.58
N LEU A 589 -40.40 -23.65 -14.24
CA LEU A 589 -39.07 -23.09 -14.55
C LEU A 589 -38.27 -22.83 -13.27
N MET A 590 -38.86 -22.17 -12.26
CA MET A 590 -38.20 -21.95 -10.96
C MET A 590 -37.83 -23.26 -10.26
N LYS A 591 -38.70 -24.29 -10.28
CA LYS A 591 -38.42 -25.61 -9.69
C LYS A 591 -37.36 -26.43 -10.43
N GLU A 592 -37.10 -26.14 -11.70
CA GLU A 592 -35.97 -26.73 -12.44
C GLU A 592 -34.68 -25.90 -12.24
N PHE A 593 -34.79 -24.57 -12.15
CA PHE A 593 -33.66 -23.67 -11.85
C PHE A 593 -33.10 -23.94 -10.44
N ALA A 594 -33.96 -24.18 -9.45
CA ALA A 594 -33.56 -24.57 -8.09
C ALA A 594 -32.82 -25.92 -7.98
N LYS A 595 -32.66 -26.66 -9.08
CA LYS A 595 -31.84 -27.89 -9.16
C LYS A 595 -30.45 -27.64 -9.74
N LEU A 596 -30.21 -26.46 -10.31
CA LEU A 596 -28.89 -26.04 -10.80
C LEU A 596 -27.99 -25.70 -9.60
N THR A 597 -27.41 -26.74 -9.03
CA THR A 597 -26.35 -26.66 -8.02
C THR A 597 -25.02 -27.07 -8.66
N ASP A 598 -23.88 -26.81 -8.00
CA ASP A 598 -22.55 -27.17 -8.50
C ASP A 598 -22.38 -28.67 -8.82
N HIS A 599 -23.25 -29.54 -8.28
CA HIS A 599 -23.30 -30.96 -8.64
C HIS A 599 -23.51 -31.20 -10.14
N ILE A 600 -24.11 -30.26 -10.89
CA ILE A 600 -24.23 -30.38 -12.36
C ILE A 600 -22.86 -30.36 -13.06
N PHE A 601 -21.83 -29.78 -12.47
CA PHE A 601 -20.45 -29.90 -12.99
C PHE A 601 -19.94 -31.33 -12.85
N GLU A 602 -20.27 -32.02 -11.75
CA GLU A 602 -19.95 -33.44 -11.57
C GLU A 602 -20.77 -34.32 -12.53
N GLU A 603 -22.08 -34.05 -12.70
CA GLU A 603 -22.91 -34.74 -13.68
C GLU A 603 -22.33 -34.62 -15.10
N ILE A 604 -21.89 -33.43 -15.53
CA ILE A 604 -21.28 -33.24 -16.85
C ILE A 604 -19.89 -33.89 -16.95
N LEU A 605 -19.08 -33.86 -15.88
CA LEU A 605 -17.76 -34.50 -15.83
C LEU A 605 -17.84 -36.03 -15.92
N TYR A 606 -18.81 -36.66 -15.24
CA TYR A 606 -18.94 -38.11 -15.16
C TYR A 606 -20.00 -38.71 -16.10
N SER A 607 -20.87 -37.90 -16.72
CA SER A 607 -21.83 -38.38 -17.73
C SER A 607 -21.11 -39.04 -18.90
N THR A 608 -21.68 -40.14 -19.41
CA THR A 608 -21.23 -40.85 -20.60
C THR A 608 -21.89 -40.34 -21.90
N ASP A 609 -22.69 -39.27 -21.85
CA ASP A 609 -23.35 -38.73 -23.05
C ASP A 609 -22.32 -38.09 -24.01
N VAL A 610 -22.36 -38.50 -25.28
CA VAL A 610 -21.52 -37.95 -26.35
C VAL A 610 -21.88 -36.48 -26.62
N GLY A 611 -23.15 -36.10 -26.46
CA GLY A 611 -23.61 -34.72 -26.58
C GLY A 611 -23.02 -33.77 -25.54
N LEU A 612 -22.51 -34.29 -24.42
CA LEU A 612 -21.84 -33.52 -23.37
C LEU A 612 -20.31 -33.57 -23.45
N GLU A 613 -19.71 -34.31 -24.39
CA GLU A 613 -18.25 -34.51 -24.45
C GLU A 613 -17.46 -33.20 -24.59
N GLY A 614 -17.96 -32.25 -25.38
CA GLY A 614 -17.36 -30.91 -25.49
C GLY A 614 -17.44 -30.08 -24.21
N ALA A 615 -18.45 -30.31 -23.36
CA ALA A 615 -18.57 -29.66 -22.05
C ALA A 615 -17.71 -30.37 -21.00
N ARG A 616 -17.73 -31.72 -20.97
CA ARG A 616 -16.85 -32.57 -20.16
C ARG A 616 -15.38 -32.17 -20.34
N LYS A 617 -14.92 -32.04 -21.59
CA LYS A 617 -13.55 -31.65 -21.93
C LYS A 617 -13.18 -30.26 -21.39
N LYS A 618 -14.09 -29.28 -21.49
CA LYS A 618 -13.86 -27.93 -20.91
C LYS A 618 -13.81 -27.96 -19.37
N LEU A 619 -14.67 -28.73 -18.71
CA LEU A 619 -14.62 -28.88 -17.25
C LEU A 619 -13.37 -29.65 -16.80
N GLU A 620 -12.93 -30.65 -17.56
CA GLU A 620 -11.62 -31.29 -17.36
C GLU A 620 -10.48 -30.28 -17.48
N ASP A 621 -10.53 -29.35 -18.43
CA ASP A 621 -9.53 -28.29 -18.58
C ASP A 621 -9.53 -27.32 -17.39
N VAL A 622 -10.71 -26.99 -16.82
CA VAL A 622 -10.82 -26.22 -15.57
C VAL A 622 -10.19 -26.99 -14.40
N VAL A 623 -10.62 -28.23 -14.17
CA VAL A 623 -10.14 -29.08 -13.05
C VAL A 623 -8.64 -29.37 -13.15
N LYS A 624 -8.13 -29.65 -14.36
CA LYS A 624 -6.72 -29.90 -14.64
C LYS A 624 -5.90 -28.62 -14.87
N ARG A 625 -6.50 -27.45 -14.63
CA ARG A 625 -5.92 -26.09 -14.77
C ARG A 625 -5.25 -25.82 -16.13
N ARG A 626 -5.76 -26.45 -17.20
CA ARG A 626 -5.39 -26.21 -18.61
C ARG A 626 -6.16 -25.00 -19.17
N LEU A 627 -6.24 -23.93 -18.39
CA LEU A 627 -6.97 -22.70 -18.71
C LEU A 627 -6.18 -21.82 -19.69
N PRO A 628 -6.84 -20.94 -20.47
CA PRO A 628 -6.17 -19.91 -21.27
C PRO A 628 -5.23 -19.05 -20.40
N LYS A 629 -4.00 -18.84 -20.89
CA LYS A 629 -3.00 -17.99 -20.22
C LYS A 629 -3.38 -16.52 -20.42
N CYS A 630 -3.51 -15.74 -19.35
CA CYS A 630 -3.61 -14.28 -19.50
C CYS A 630 -2.26 -13.74 -19.97
N VAL A 631 -2.23 -13.11 -21.15
CA VAL A 631 -1.06 -12.48 -21.77
C VAL A 631 -0.69 -11.21 -21.02
N GLY A 632 -1.70 -10.39 -20.74
CA GLY A 632 -1.57 -9.09 -20.12
C GLY A 632 -2.94 -8.44 -19.88
N GLU A 633 -2.92 -7.36 -19.11
CA GLU A 633 -4.10 -6.54 -18.83
C GLU A 633 -3.76 -5.04 -18.90
N THR A 634 -4.67 -4.26 -19.46
CA THR A 634 -4.48 -2.81 -19.70
C THR A 634 -5.76 -2.05 -19.36
N ARG A 635 -5.62 -0.82 -18.86
CA ARG A 635 -6.76 0.02 -18.46
C ARG A 635 -7.18 0.85 -19.67
N LEU A 636 -8.48 0.91 -19.96
CA LEU A 636 -9.02 1.59 -21.14
C LEU A 636 -9.24 3.09 -20.88
N GLY A 637 -8.88 3.92 -21.87
CA GLY A 637 -8.98 5.38 -21.79
C GLY A 637 -10.42 5.89 -21.92
N LYS A 638 -10.63 7.19 -21.65
CA LYS A 638 -11.96 7.83 -21.73
C LYS A 638 -12.65 7.69 -23.10
N LYS A 639 -11.89 7.58 -24.19
CA LYS A 639 -12.42 7.39 -25.56
C LYS A 639 -13.01 5.98 -25.76
N ASP A 640 -12.47 4.98 -25.06
CA ASP A 640 -12.73 3.56 -25.30
C ASP A 640 -13.74 2.95 -24.31
N LYS A 641 -14.29 3.76 -23.38
CA LYS A 641 -15.28 3.34 -22.37
C LYS A 641 -16.60 2.77 -22.95
N HIS A 642 -16.82 2.89 -24.25
CA HIS A 642 -17.95 2.30 -24.98
C HIS A 642 -17.53 1.26 -26.04
N ALA A 643 -16.23 1.01 -26.20
CA ALA A 643 -15.71 0.02 -27.14
C ALA A 643 -16.17 -1.37 -26.72
N HIS A 644 -17.16 -1.91 -27.43
CA HIS A 644 -17.68 -3.24 -27.17
C HIS A 644 -16.55 -4.28 -27.32
N LYS A 645 -16.64 -5.40 -26.58
CA LYS A 645 -15.69 -6.52 -26.64
C LYS A 645 -15.32 -6.95 -28.07
N LYS A 646 -16.26 -6.87 -29.02
CA LYS A 646 -16.04 -7.14 -30.45
C LYS A 646 -15.12 -6.10 -31.14
N THR A 647 -15.23 -4.82 -30.80
CA THR A 647 -14.39 -3.74 -31.34
C THR A 647 -12.94 -3.89 -30.89
N LEU A 648 -12.71 -4.15 -29.60
CA LEU A 648 -11.37 -4.38 -29.05
C LEU A 648 -10.75 -5.69 -29.54
N GLN A 649 -11.56 -6.75 -29.73
CA GLN A 649 -11.10 -7.96 -30.41
C GLN A 649 -10.67 -7.68 -31.86
N ASN A 650 -11.35 -6.79 -32.60
CA ASN A 650 -10.95 -6.42 -33.95
C ASN A 650 -9.63 -5.64 -33.96
N ASP A 651 -9.48 -4.60 -33.13
CA ASP A 651 -8.24 -3.81 -33.07
C ASP A 651 -7.02 -4.64 -32.58
N TRP A 652 -7.24 -5.59 -31.67
CA TRP A 652 -6.23 -6.60 -31.31
C TRP A 652 -5.90 -7.52 -32.48
N ASN A 653 -6.89 -8.03 -33.21
CA ASN A 653 -6.68 -8.87 -34.39
C ASN A 653 -5.86 -8.14 -35.47
N GLU A 654 -6.14 -6.85 -35.69
CA GLU A 654 -5.39 -5.97 -36.59
C GLU A 654 -3.95 -5.70 -36.08
N ALA A 655 -3.76 -5.56 -34.77
CA ALA A 655 -2.43 -5.47 -34.18
C ALA A 655 -1.63 -6.76 -34.37
N VAL A 656 -2.24 -7.94 -34.19
CA VAL A 656 -1.61 -9.24 -34.44
C VAL A 656 -1.25 -9.41 -35.92
N ASP A 657 -2.13 -9.02 -36.84
CA ASP A 657 -1.84 -9.04 -38.29
C ASP A 657 -0.66 -8.12 -38.66
N GLU A 658 -0.56 -6.94 -38.04
CA GLU A 658 0.58 -6.04 -38.26
C GLU A 658 1.86 -6.53 -37.57
N TRP A 659 1.79 -7.09 -36.36
CA TRP A 659 2.95 -7.65 -35.65
C TRP A 659 3.62 -8.75 -36.46
N ASN A 660 2.84 -9.71 -36.96
CA ASN A 660 3.32 -10.78 -37.85
C ASN A 660 3.98 -10.26 -39.14
N ARG A 661 3.58 -9.08 -39.62
CA ARG A 661 4.15 -8.40 -40.80
C ARG A 661 5.46 -7.68 -40.50
N LEU A 662 5.65 -7.19 -39.27
CA LEU A 662 6.86 -6.51 -38.81
C LEU A 662 7.92 -7.48 -38.29
N HIS A 663 7.50 -8.61 -37.71
CA HIS A 663 8.36 -9.62 -37.08
C HIS A 663 8.20 -11.00 -37.76
N PRO A 664 8.61 -11.18 -39.02
CA PRO A 664 8.33 -12.38 -39.83
C PRO A 664 9.00 -13.67 -39.32
N THR A 665 9.84 -13.59 -38.30
CA THR A 665 10.38 -14.75 -37.55
C THR A 665 9.40 -15.34 -36.54
N VAL A 666 8.28 -14.64 -36.28
CA VAL A 666 7.22 -14.99 -35.33
C VAL A 666 5.90 -15.08 -36.08
N PHE A 667 5.03 -16.02 -35.70
CA PHE A 667 3.67 -16.09 -36.22
C PHE A 667 2.64 -16.37 -35.11
N LEU A 668 1.79 -15.37 -34.85
CA LEU A 668 0.68 -15.43 -33.91
C LEU A 668 -0.64 -15.58 -34.67
N ASP A 669 -1.38 -16.68 -34.51
CA ASP A 669 -2.72 -16.80 -35.11
C ASP A 669 -3.76 -16.10 -34.22
N LYS A 670 -4.38 -15.05 -34.75
CA LYS A 670 -5.43 -14.29 -34.06
C LYS A 670 -6.63 -15.13 -33.55
N LYS A 671 -6.83 -16.35 -34.07
CA LYS A 671 -7.83 -17.31 -33.54
C LYS A 671 -7.48 -17.86 -32.15
N ASP A 672 -6.21 -17.84 -31.75
CA ASP A 672 -5.79 -18.35 -30.44
C ASP A 672 -6.04 -17.35 -29.30
N PHE A 673 -6.44 -16.11 -29.59
CA PHE A 673 -6.67 -15.05 -28.59
C PHE A 673 -8.13 -14.70 -28.37
N SER A 674 -8.52 -14.59 -27.11
CA SER A 674 -9.79 -13.98 -26.70
C SER A 674 -9.56 -12.72 -25.86
N VAL A 675 -10.06 -11.59 -26.33
CA VAL A 675 -10.15 -10.34 -25.58
C VAL A 675 -11.35 -10.39 -24.62
N ASP A 676 -11.20 -9.83 -23.43
CA ASP A 676 -12.28 -9.67 -22.46
C ASP A 676 -12.23 -8.26 -21.85
N VAL A 677 -13.40 -7.70 -21.52
CA VAL A 677 -13.53 -6.34 -20.99
C VAL A 677 -14.30 -6.40 -19.69
N ILE A 678 -13.60 -6.11 -18.60
CA ILE A 678 -14.14 -6.18 -17.24
C ILE A 678 -14.41 -4.75 -16.78
N GLN A 679 -15.66 -4.46 -16.46
CA GLN A 679 -16.06 -3.20 -15.82
C GLN A 679 -15.98 -3.39 -14.30
N LEU A 680 -15.21 -2.54 -13.63
CA LEU A 680 -15.11 -2.46 -12.18
C LEU A 680 -15.76 -1.17 -11.70
N HIS A 681 -16.62 -1.25 -10.70
CA HIS A 681 -17.40 -0.13 -10.19
C HIS A 681 -17.36 -0.09 -8.66
N CYS A 682 -17.33 1.11 -8.07
CA CYS A 682 -17.40 1.28 -6.61
C CYS A 682 -18.84 1.19 -6.07
N THR A 683 -19.83 1.18 -6.95
CA THR A 683 -21.27 1.32 -6.68
C THR A 683 -22.07 0.44 -7.66
N TYR A 684 -23.33 0.14 -7.33
CA TYR A 684 -24.22 -0.68 -8.17
C TYR A 684 -24.61 -0.05 -9.53
N SER A 685 -24.15 1.16 -9.82
CA SER A 685 -24.52 1.98 -10.98
C SER A 685 -23.31 2.69 -11.58
N THR A 686 -23.28 2.84 -12.90
CA THR A 686 -22.10 3.32 -13.62
C THR A 686 -21.86 4.81 -13.39
N GLY A 687 -20.67 5.16 -12.87
CA GLY A 687 -20.22 6.56 -12.73
C GLY A 687 -20.77 7.33 -11.54
N ILE A 688 -21.71 6.78 -10.76
CA ILE A 688 -22.29 7.48 -9.60
C ILE A 688 -21.35 7.38 -8.39
N ASN A 689 -21.11 8.52 -7.75
CA ASN A 689 -20.37 8.63 -6.49
C ASN A 689 -21.18 7.98 -5.35
N PRO A 690 -20.62 7.04 -4.58
CA PRO A 690 -21.32 6.46 -3.43
C PRO A 690 -21.75 7.51 -2.41
N ILE A 691 -20.98 8.60 -2.31
CA ILE A 691 -21.18 9.64 -1.30
C ILE A 691 -22.25 10.65 -1.74
N GLU A 692 -22.93 10.54 -2.89
CA GLU A 692 -23.96 11.52 -3.30
C GLU A 692 -25.40 11.19 -2.83
N ASN A 693 -25.65 9.96 -2.35
CA ASN A 693 -27.00 9.35 -2.32
C ASN A 693 -27.48 8.85 -0.95
N VAL A 694 -26.81 9.23 0.14
CA VAL A 694 -27.12 8.79 1.51
C VAL A 694 -27.41 10.02 2.38
N TYR A 695 -27.77 9.88 3.67
CA TYR A 695 -28.07 11.03 4.55
C TYR A 695 -27.22 11.07 5.83
N PHE A 696 -26.71 12.25 6.22
CA PHE A 696 -25.88 12.53 7.42
C PHE A 696 -26.71 13.32 8.46
N TYR A 697 -26.38 13.23 9.75
CA TYR A 697 -27.02 14.04 10.81
C TYR A 697 -25.98 14.65 11.77
N ARG A 698 -26.33 15.77 12.42
CA ARG A 698 -25.46 16.43 13.40
C ARG A 698 -25.78 15.96 14.81
N LYS A 699 -24.77 15.68 15.65
CA LYS A 699 -24.96 15.19 17.05
C LYS A 699 -25.87 16.07 17.93
N ARG A 700 -26.03 17.36 17.63
CA ARG A 700 -26.95 18.28 18.33
C ARG A 700 -28.35 18.33 17.74
N ASN A 701 -28.48 18.13 16.42
CA ASN A 701 -29.73 18.12 15.68
C ASN A 701 -29.89 16.72 15.06
N PRO A 702 -30.03 15.64 15.86
CA PRO A 702 -30.03 14.27 15.34
C PRO A 702 -31.27 13.91 14.51
N THR A 703 -32.25 14.81 14.45
CA THR A 703 -33.48 14.72 13.64
C THR A 703 -33.39 15.52 12.34
N GLU A 704 -32.27 16.21 12.07
CA GLU A 704 -32.06 17.05 10.89
C GLU A 704 -30.97 16.42 10.02
N ALA A 705 -31.35 16.05 8.79
CA ALA A 705 -30.42 15.48 7.81
C ALA A 705 -29.76 16.60 6.98
N PHE A 706 -28.47 16.47 6.63
CA PHE A 706 -27.74 17.54 5.97
C PHE A 706 -26.62 17.07 5.02
N LYS A 707 -26.61 17.70 3.84
CA LYS A 707 -25.79 17.29 2.70
C LYS A 707 -24.31 17.71 2.84
N ILE A 708 -23.45 16.80 3.32
CA ILE A 708 -21.98 16.94 3.23
C ILE A 708 -21.54 16.65 1.80
N LYS A 709 -20.84 17.58 1.18
CA LYS A 709 -20.44 17.52 -0.23
C LYS A 709 -19.07 16.85 -0.42
N LYS A 710 -18.74 16.42 -1.64
CA LYS A 710 -17.50 15.69 -1.97
C LYS A 710 -16.21 16.31 -1.41
N TYR A 711 -16.04 17.64 -1.47
CA TYR A 711 -14.81 18.32 -1.00
C TYR A 711 -14.67 18.36 0.54
N GLU A 712 -15.78 18.27 1.28
CA GLU A 712 -15.80 18.29 2.74
C GLU A 712 -15.33 16.95 3.34
N VAL A 713 -15.30 15.88 2.53
CA VAL A 713 -14.76 14.58 2.93
C VAL A 713 -13.23 14.59 2.83
N SER A 714 -12.70 14.63 1.59
CA SER A 714 -11.26 14.68 1.31
C SER A 714 -11.01 14.99 -0.17
N SER A 715 -9.92 15.72 -0.44
CA SER A 715 -9.36 15.91 -1.79
C SER A 715 -8.56 14.70 -2.30
N LEU A 716 -8.38 13.66 -1.47
CA LEU A 716 -7.81 12.36 -1.82
C LEU A 716 -8.90 11.32 -2.22
N LEU A 717 -10.10 11.77 -2.57
CA LEU A 717 -11.12 10.89 -3.17
C LEU A 717 -10.81 10.61 -4.66
N PRO A 718 -11.31 9.50 -5.22
CA PRO A 718 -11.27 9.24 -6.67
C PRO A 718 -12.01 10.32 -7.47
N GLU A 719 -11.53 10.62 -8.68
CA GLU A 719 -12.31 11.41 -9.64
C GLU A 719 -13.38 10.57 -10.34
N GLU A 720 -13.10 9.28 -10.59
CA GLU A 720 -14.02 8.35 -11.23
C GLU A 720 -14.32 7.16 -10.30
N PHE A 721 -15.55 6.65 -10.36
CA PHE A 721 -16.02 5.49 -9.57
C PHE A 721 -16.28 4.25 -10.45
N THR A 722 -15.75 4.24 -11.66
CA THR A 722 -15.86 3.12 -12.61
C THR A 722 -14.64 3.08 -13.54
N GLU A 723 -13.96 1.93 -13.60
CA GLU A 723 -12.84 1.68 -14.51
C GLU A 723 -13.11 0.46 -15.41
N TYR A 724 -12.41 0.37 -16.53
CA TYR A 724 -12.54 -0.72 -17.50
C TYR A 724 -11.17 -1.35 -17.75
N VAL A 725 -11.06 -2.65 -17.45
CA VAL A 725 -9.84 -3.44 -17.62
C VAL A 725 -10.03 -4.36 -18.82
N CYS A 726 -9.22 -4.15 -19.85
CA CYS A 726 -9.10 -5.08 -20.97
C CYS A 726 -8.09 -6.18 -20.60
N ARG A 727 -8.45 -7.45 -20.82
CA ARG A 727 -7.57 -8.62 -20.64
C ARG A 727 -7.50 -9.41 -21.94
N ILE A 728 -6.32 -9.89 -22.29
CA ILE A 728 -6.12 -10.74 -23.46
C ILE A 728 -5.63 -12.12 -23.00
N TYR A 729 -6.34 -13.16 -23.42
CA TYR A 729 -6.00 -14.54 -23.07
C TYR A 729 -5.56 -15.33 -24.31
N HIS A 730 -4.42 -16.01 -24.21
CA HIS A 730 -3.92 -16.96 -25.19
C HIS A 730 -4.42 -18.38 -24.83
N THR A 731 -5.06 -19.06 -25.79
CA THR A 731 -5.74 -20.35 -25.56
C THR A 731 -4.84 -21.57 -25.77
N LYS A 732 -3.71 -21.44 -26.48
CA LYS A 732 -2.69 -22.49 -26.56
C LYS A 732 -1.88 -22.61 -25.27
N ASN A 733 -1.29 -23.79 -25.09
CA ASN A 733 -0.40 -24.13 -23.98
C ASN A 733 1.06 -24.35 -24.47
N SER A 734 1.55 -23.47 -25.34
CA SER A 734 2.99 -23.34 -25.63
C SER A 734 3.63 -22.34 -24.66
N ASP A 735 4.93 -22.52 -24.38
CA ASP A 735 5.71 -21.61 -23.55
C ASP A 735 6.63 -20.69 -24.39
N GLU A 736 6.91 -21.05 -25.65
CA GLU A 736 7.70 -20.23 -26.59
C GLU A 736 6.83 -19.08 -27.16
N GLU A 737 5.64 -19.40 -27.66
CA GLU A 737 4.65 -18.41 -28.15
C GLU A 737 4.25 -17.38 -27.06
N GLU A 738 4.40 -17.69 -25.76
CA GLU A 738 3.99 -16.81 -24.65
C GLU A 738 4.83 -15.52 -24.58
N LYS A 739 6.13 -15.57 -24.93
CA LYS A 739 7.00 -14.38 -24.94
C LYS A 739 6.55 -13.40 -26.02
N ASP A 740 6.48 -13.86 -27.26
CA ASP A 740 6.26 -12.97 -28.41
C ASP A 740 4.82 -12.45 -28.45
N THR A 741 3.85 -13.23 -27.93
CA THR A 741 2.49 -12.74 -27.68
C THR A 741 2.49 -11.57 -26.68
N LYS A 742 3.33 -11.61 -25.64
CA LYS A 742 3.41 -10.51 -24.67
C LYS A 742 4.11 -9.27 -25.26
N GLU A 743 5.15 -9.45 -26.07
CA GLU A 743 5.80 -8.34 -26.77
C GLU A 743 4.83 -7.64 -27.74
N CYS A 744 3.98 -8.42 -28.44
CA CYS A 744 2.86 -7.89 -29.23
C CYS A 744 1.81 -7.16 -28.35
N PHE A 745 1.52 -7.65 -27.14
CA PHE A 745 0.57 -7.02 -26.21
C PHE A 745 1.10 -5.69 -25.65
N ASP A 746 2.35 -5.67 -25.22
CA ASP A 746 2.99 -4.46 -24.70
C ASP A 746 3.09 -3.41 -25.82
N TRP A 747 3.53 -3.79 -27.03
CA TRP A 747 3.53 -2.92 -28.22
C TRP A 747 2.14 -2.35 -28.56
N TRP A 748 1.10 -3.19 -28.51
CA TRP A 748 -0.28 -2.77 -28.72
C TRP A 748 -0.74 -1.74 -27.66
N CYS A 749 -0.38 -1.97 -26.39
CA CYS A 749 -0.67 -1.04 -25.29
C CYS A 749 0.09 0.29 -25.39
N HIS A 750 1.19 0.34 -26.14
CA HIS A 750 1.94 1.54 -26.47
C HIS A 750 1.57 2.05 -27.87
N ASP A 751 0.26 2.15 -28.14
CA ASP A 751 -0.33 2.74 -29.35
C ASP A 751 0.21 2.22 -30.69
N LYS A 752 0.74 0.98 -30.72
CA LYS A 752 1.43 0.38 -31.88
C LYS A 752 2.66 1.21 -32.32
N CYS A 753 3.43 1.74 -31.36
CA CYS A 753 4.62 2.60 -31.54
C CYS A 753 5.61 2.08 -32.58
N LYS A 754 6.14 2.97 -33.42
CA LYS A 754 7.08 2.61 -34.51
C LYS A 754 8.02 3.78 -34.83
N ILE A 755 9.33 3.53 -34.78
CA ILE A 755 10.39 4.45 -35.22
C ILE A 755 11.37 3.71 -36.15
N LEU A 756 11.92 4.42 -37.13
CA LEU A 756 12.98 3.95 -38.02
C LEU A 756 14.22 4.82 -37.79
N VAL A 757 15.28 4.24 -37.26
CA VAL A 757 16.52 4.94 -36.89
C VAL A 757 17.67 4.62 -37.85
N TYR A 758 18.57 5.57 -38.05
CA TYR A 758 19.69 5.51 -38.98
C TYR A 758 21.02 5.86 -38.30
N ASP A 759 22.09 5.18 -38.70
CA ASP A 759 23.46 5.43 -38.18
C ASP A 759 24.18 6.61 -38.84
N GLN A 760 23.53 7.30 -39.79
CA GLN A 760 24.02 8.53 -40.42
C GLN A 760 22.92 9.59 -40.55
N GLU A 761 23.33 10.84 -40.74
CA GLU A 761 22.47 11.98 -41.07
C GLU A 761 21.75 11.79 -42.43
N GLU A 762 20.65 12.53 -42.65
CA GLU A 762 19.87 12.54 -43.90
C GLU A 762 19.33 11.17 -44.34
N PHE A 763 19.02 10.30 -43.38
CA PHE A 763 18.45 8.95 -43.57
C PHE A 763 19.33 8.02 -44.40
N ARG A 764 20.63 7.98 -44.05
CA ARG A 764 21.67 7.21 -44.75
C ARG A 764 22.25 6.12 -43.85
N GLY A 765 23.13 5.31 -44.44
CA GLY A 765 23.84 4.24 -43.74
C GLY A 765 22.95 3.03 -43.46
N ASN A 766 23.12 2.40 -42.30
CA ASN A 766 22.29 1.29 -41.86
C ASN A 766 20.99 1.82 -41.25
N GLU A 767 19.85 1.21 -41.60
CA GLU A 767 18.55 1.52 -41.00
C GLU A 767 18.05 0.37 -40.11
N ARG A 768 17.43 0.71 -38.98
CA ARG A 768 16.81 -0.26 -38.07
C ARG A 768 15.41 0.19 -37.68
N LEU A 769 14.43 -0.68 -37.91
CA LEU A 769 13.09 -0.49 -37.39
C LEU A 769 13.03 -0.93 -35.92
N ILE A 770 12.46 -0.08 -35.08
CA ILE A 770 12.29 -0.33 -33.65
C ILE A 770 10.81 -0.14 -33.28
N THR A 771 10.26 -1.12 -32.55
CA THR A 771 8.84 -1.20 -32.14
C THR A 771 8.69 -1.41 -30.63
N GLY A 772 9.74 -1.17 -29.85
CA GLY A 772 9.75 -1.37 -28.40
C GLY A 772 10.90 -0.63 -27.73
N ASP A 773 10.90 -0.65 -26.41
CA ASP A 773 11.95 -0.06 -25.57
C ASP A 773 13.31 -0.72 -25.83
N CYS A 774 14.33 0.10 -26.12
CA CYS A 774 15.66 -0.33 -26.52
C CYS A 774 16.71 0.24 -25.54
N PRO A 775 17.13 -0.52 -24.51
CA PRO A 775 18.02 -0.04 -23.46
C PRO A 775 19.49 0.03 -23.88
N SER A 776 19.93 -0.70 -24.89
CA SER A 776 21.13 -0.34 -25.64
C SER A 776 20.92 -0.64 -27.12
N LEU A 777 21.37 0.29 -27.96
CA LEU A 777 21.34 0.14 -29.41
C LEU A 777 22.40 -0.85 -29.92
N ASP A 778 23.45 -1.15 -29.15
CA ASP A 778 24.50 -2.13 -29.48
C ASP A 778 23.93 -3.48 -29.98
N ASP A 779 22.91 -4.01 -29.28
CA ASP A 779 22.24 -5.27 -29.61
C ASP A 779 21.36 -5.20 -30.87
N CYS A 780 21.09 -3.99 -31.39
CA CYS A 780 20.23 -3.75 -32.55
C CYS A 780 20.98 -3.61 -33.89
N GLY A 781 22.32 -3.57 -33.87
CA GLY A 781 23.15 -3.47 -35.09
C GLY A 781 23.41 -2.04 -35.60
N ILE A 782 23.00 -1.03 -34.83
CA ILE A 782 23.35 0.39 -34.98
C ILE A 782 23.86 0.81 -33.61
N THR A 783 25.03 1.41 -33.47
CA THR A 783 25.52 1.83 -32.13
C THR A 783 25.05 3.22 -31.71
N GLU A 784 24.67 4.06 -32.68
CA GLU A 784 24.44 5.49 -32.49
C GLU A 784 23.39 6.00 -33.50
N VAL A 785 22.38 6.76 -33.05
CA VAL A 785 21.39 7.38 -33.95
C VAL A 785 21.85 8.77 -34.37
N HIS A 786 21.93 8.99 -35.69
CA HIS A 786 22.27 10.29 -36.30
C HIS A 786 21.12 10.88 -37.14
N SER A 787 20.13 10.06 -37.55
CA SER A 787 18.82 10.55 -38.03
C SER A 787 17.70 9.54 -37.77
N CYS A 788 16.44 9.97 -37.74
CA CYS A 788 15.31 9.06 -37.51
C CYS A 788 13.95 9.56 -38.09
N LYS A 789 13.06 8.61 -38.35
CA LYS A 789 11.68 8.87 -38.78
C LYS A 789 10.71 8.26 -37.77
N VAL A 790 9.92 9.10 -37.10
CA VAL A 790 8.90 8.64 -36.16
C VAL A 790 7.64 8.33 -36.96
N HIS A 791 7.37 7.04 -37.18
CA HIS A 791 6.17 6.62 -37.92
C HIS A 791 4.92 6.62 -37.04
N ARG A 792 5.03 6.31 -35.75
CA ARG A 792 3.89 6.22 -34.83
C ARG A 792 4.31 6.32 -33.36
N GLY A 793 3.52 7.07 -32.59
CA GLY A 793 3.69 7.27 -31.14
C GLY A 793 4.78 8.28 -30.77
N LEU A 794 4.82 8.68 -29.50
CA LEU A 794 5.89 9.51 -28.93
C LEU A 794 7.09 8.62 -28.57
N TRP A 795 8.29 9.14 -28.82
CA TRP A 795 9.54 8.47 -28.45
C TRP A 795 10.45 9.42 -27.67
N LYS A 796 11.38 8.85 -26.90
CA LYS A 796 12.50 9.55 -26.28
C LYS A 796 13.80 8.90 -26.71
N LEU A 797 14.73 9.72 -27.19
CA LEU A 797 16.13 9.37 -27.37
C LEU A 797 16.91 9.72 -26.10
N TYR A 798 17.92 8.91 -25.78
CA TYR A 798 18.84 9.12 -24.68
C TYR A 798 20.29 9.03 -25.19
N GLU A 799 21.16 9.96 -24.79
CA GLU A 799 22.59 9.95 -25.16
C GLU A 799 23.31 8.71 -24.60
N GLY A 800 22.98 8.31 -23.38
CA GLY A 800 23.56 7.16 -22.70
C GLY A 800 22.75 5.87 -22.88
N PRO A 801 23.39 4.69 -22.71
CA PRO A 801 22.67 3.42 -22.60
C PRO A 801 21.89 3.34 -21.27
N ASN A 802 20.87 2.48 -21.23
CA ASN A 802 19.92 2.27 -20.14
C ASN A 802 19.13 3.53 -19.74
N TYR A 803 18.79 4.38 -20.71
CA TYR A 803 18.00 5.61 -20.53
C TYR A 803 18.65 6.64 -19.59
N ASN A 804 19.98 6.77 -19.68
CA ASN A 804 20.77 7.72 -18.92
C ASN A 804 21.15 8.94 -19.77
N GLU A 805 21.73 9.96 -19.11
CA GLU A 805 22.23 11.21 -19.73
C GLU A 805 21.08 12.08 -20.27
N ALA A 806 21.28 12.95 -21.28
CA ALA A 806 20.22 13.84 -21.74
C ALA A 806 19.10 13.08 -22.48
N GLU A 807 17.85 13.54 -22.32
CA GLU A 807 16.69 12.99 -23.01
C GLU A 807 16.07 13.97 -24.01
N TYR A 808 15.78 13.50 -25.23
CA TYR A 808 15.16 14.28 -26.31
C TYR A 808 13.84 13.64 -26.71
N THR A 809 12.74 14.40 -26.65
CA THR A 809 11.40 13.89 -26.97
C THR A 809 11.08 14.12 -28.45
N LEU A 810 10.77 13.04 -29.15
CA LEU A 810 10.42 13.04 -30.57
C LEU A 810 8.91 12.98 -30.77
N GLU A 811 8.39 13.88 -31.62
CA GLU A 811 6.97 13.97 -31.96
C GLU A 811 6.56 12.88 -32.97
N PRO A 812 5.31 12.36 -32.90
CA PRO A 812 4.80 11.39 -33.87
C PRO A 812 4.71 11.99 -35.28
N GLU A 813 4.83 11.13 -36.29
CA GLU A 813 4.70 11.46 -37.73
C GLU A 813 5.74 12.49 -38.26
N LYS A 814 6.84 12.69 -37.53
CA LYS A 814 7.89 13.67 -37.82
C LYS A 814 9.20 13.02 -38.30
N GLU A 815 9.86 13.69 -39.23
CA GLU A 815 11.22 13.36 -39.72
C GLU A 815 12.27 14.23 -39.03
N TYR A 816 13.37 13.62 -38.59
CA TYR A 816 14.53 14.29 -37.98
C TYR A 816 15.81 13.88 -38.74
N ARG A 817 16.45 14.82 -39.45
CA ARG A 817 17.52 14.57 -40.42
C ARG A 817 18.91 14.61 -39.81
N THR A 818 19.05 15.30 -38.69
CA THR A 818 20.30 15.59 -37.98
C THR A 818 20.07 15.58 -36.47
N PRO A 819 21.10 15.39 -35.62
CA PRO A 819 20.96 15.49 -34.17
C PRO A 819 20.45 16.86 -33.68
N THR A 820 20.71 17.93 -34.44
CA THR A 820 20.21 19.27 -34.14
C THR A 820 18.69 19.44 -34.31
N ASP A 821 18.00 18.54 -35.02
CA ASP A 821 16.55 18.64 -35.23
C ASP A 821 15.72 18.28 -33.97
N TRP A 822 16.33 17.64 -32.97
CA TRP A 822 15.70 17.28 -31.68
C TRP A 822 16.26 18.07 -30.48
N ASP A 823 16.64 19.34 -30.69
CA ASP A 823 17.17 20.27 -29.67
C ASP A 823 18.46 19.79 -28.96
N CYS A 824 19.26 18.93 -29.60
CA CYS A 824 20.57 18.55 -29.08
C CYS A 824 21.56 19.73 -29.18
N GLN A 825 22.10 20.18 -28.03
CA GLN A 825 23.04 21.32 -27.97
C GLN A 825 24.49 20.93 -28.30
N SER A 826 24.77 19.64 -28.39
CA SER A 826 26.02 19.04 -28.85
C SER A 826 25.74 18.16 -30.06
N ASN A 827 26.75 17.84 -30.86
CA ASN A 827 26.59 16.92 -32.00
C ASN A 827 26.62 15.44 -31.54
N THR A 828 25.95 15.15 -30.42
CA THR A 828 25.93 13.85 -29.74
C THR A 828 24.78 12.99 -30.24
N SER A 829 25.09 11.71 -30.48
CA SER A 829 24.18 10.70 -30.99
C SER A 829 23.51 9.92 -29.86
N ALA A 830 22.28 9.48 -30.07
CA ALA A 830 21.54 8.70 -29.09
C ALA A 830 21.98 7.23 -29.07
N ARG A 831 22.06 6.61 -27.89
CA ARG A 831 22.50 5.22 -27.67
C ARG A 831 21.46 4.33 -26.98
N SER A 832 20.38 4.89 -26.47
CA SER A 832 19.17 4.14 -26.10
C SER A 832 17.90 4.93 -26.42
N LEU A 833 16.76 4.25 -26.52
CA LEU A 833 15.48 4.90 -26.82
C LEU A 833 14.29 4.18 -26.19
N LYS A 834 13.30 4.98 -25.77
CA LYS A 834 12.11 4.53 -25.05
C LYS A 834 10.84 5.08 -25.71
N HIS A 835 9.76 4.32 -25.75
CA HIS A 835 8.46 4.88 -26.14
C HIS A 835 7.78 5.62 -24.98
N VAL A 836 6.90 6.57 -25.30
CA VAL A 836 6.08 7.30 -24.32
C VAL A 836 4.61 7.12 -24.68
N ARG A 837 3.80 6.70 -23.69
CA ARG A 837 2.35 6.57 -23.84
C ARG A 837 1.67 7.93 -23.57
N MET A 838 0.68 8.28 -24.39
CA MET A 838 -0.14 9.50 -24.23
C MET A 838 -1.22 9.36 -23.13
#